data_AF-A0A956Q606-F1
#
_entry.id   AF-A0A956Q606-F1
#
_cell.length_a   1.000
_cell.length_b   1.000
_cell.length_c   1.000
_cell.angle_alpha   90.00
_cell.angle_beta   90.00
_cell.angle_gamma   90.00
#
_symmetry.space_group_name_H-M   'P 1'
#
loop_
_entity.id
_entity.type
_entity.pdbx_description
1 polymer ?
#
loop_
_entity_poly.entity_id
_entity_poly.type
_entity_poly.pdbx_seq_one_letter_code
_entity_poly.pdbx_strand_id
1 'polypeptide(L)'
;MTVLHPLKSIPAALFVAALMAPMSWADYTLSSTSVVTGTAASPYVVSDSNLIHIQNGGYLRVINGDGVNGGHVQLNSSAGAVIIDNGGVVDASWQGTNGAGGTININAPTVINNGKIWANANGTGNAGLVNIQAGTFTQGATGETKAFGGSQSLGLGGRISINSTGTVTIAGNMRTSGELGTNPVFGSAANAIDIVGNGVTIQSGADLGALGGGTFTVNSTNGITQNGTVSVEGSNTVKGGTLSLIASTGNVTVNGITHATGYGASGGGAVIATATNGDVLGGVNANISANGGTNTGSASVGNAGTVTLTGRNVTLTGNSGNINIKADGGESTVSGQVGNAGTVQLNATAGNVTLDGYKITTTGRHGGTVDINATGNITVKGNSYATANASNSQVGNGGTITLDAGNNISITAHNSYETLIADGTQDPNVLTGQGNGGTIALNATNAIGITSTAVSSGIKTAVLTARGSNSQTPGDGGNVTLTGNSIAFNETVTTNNFKRGFINVNGGRGYTGSNGDGGSATLTSSTTMTINRGKIDASAGINQSGVVTNLNGDAGDINLTSAGALTLTNSTITANARGNGGGGGSMLFKSNNSNVTLTNTFAGMFSDNTAQVTVQASNGSITQSGGELYARGVGTGGSGGNVDVIFSNSGTANLFRVDANSYYTAETAS
;
A
#
# COMPACT_ATOMS: atom_id res chain seq x y z
N MET A 1 -28.64 49.97 -30.77
CA MET A 1 -29.02 50.65 -29.51
C MET A 1 -29.27 49.54 -28.49
N THR A 2 -28.20 49.13 -27.82
CA THR A 2 -28.20 48.01 -26.87
C THR A 2 -28.66 48.57 -25.53
N VAL A 3 -29.82 48.15 -25.04
CA VAL A 3 -30.34 48.57 -23.74
C VAL A 3 -29.54 47.83 -22.67
N LEU A 4 -28.59 48.53 -22.04
CA LEU A 4 -28.00 48.11 -20.77
C LEU A 4 -29.09 48.17 -19.71
N HIS A 5 -29.49 47.02 -19.16
CA HIS A 5 -30.26 46.99 -17.91
C HIS A 5 -29.31 47.40 -16.76
N PRO A 6 -29.70 48.34 -15.89
CA PRO A 6 -28.84 48.74 -14.77
C PRO A 6 -28.82 47.64 -13.71
N LEU A 7 -27.62 47.19 -13.35
CA LEU A 7 -27.33 46.42 -12.13
C LEU A 7 -27.85 47.22 -10.92
N LYS A 8 -28.91 46.74 -10.27
CA LYS A 8 -29.45 47.39 -9.08
C LYS A 8 -28.72 46.85 -7.85
N SER A 9 -27.70 47.58 -7.39
CA SER A 9 -27.10 47.32 -6.08
C SER A 9 -28.13 47.62 -4.99
N ILE A 10 -28.39 46.67 -4.11
CA ILE A 10 -29.32 46.85 -2.98
C ILE A 10 -28.51 47.30 -1.76
N PRO A 11 -28.77 48.48 -1.18
CA PRO A 11 -28.16 48.90 0.08
C PRO A 11 -28.66 48.04 1.24
N ALA A 12 -27.79 47.77 2.23
CA ALA A 12 -28.08 46.98 3.41
C ALA A 12 -29.29 47.53 4.20
N ALA A 13 -30.43 46.85 4.11
CA ALA A 13 -31.55 47.01 5.01
C ALA A 13 -31.88 45.64 5.63
N LEU A 14 -32.08 45.63 6.94
CA LEU A 14 -32.46 44.48 7.76
C LEU A 14 -33.65 43.74 7.12
N PHE A 15 -33.39 42.61 6.47
CA PHE A 15 -34.44 41.77 5.89
C PHE A 15 -35.04 40.90 6.99
N VAL A 16 -36.14 41.37 7.58
CA VAL A 16 -36.93 40.60 8.55
C VAL A 16 -37.69 39.51 7.78
N ALA A 17 -37.52 38.26 8.24
CA ALA A 17 -38.18 37.08 7.70
C ALA A 17 -39.71 37.22 7.70
N ALA A 18 -40.28 37.65 6.57
CA ALA A 18 -41.69 37.46 6.26
C ALA A 18 -41.76 36.75 4.92
N LEU A 19 -42.17 35.47 4.96
CA LEU A 19 -42.71 34.63 3.88
C LEU A 19 -42.58 35.26 2.47
N MET A 20 -41.40 35.20 1.84
CA MET A 20 -41.21 35.82 0.52
C MET A 20 -41.58 34.84 -0.60
N ALA A 21 -42.45 35.28 -1.49
CA ALA A 21 -42.64 34.68 -2.81
C ALA A 21 -41.31 34.72 -3.59
N PRO A 22 -41.04 33.73 -4.46
CA PRO A 22 -39.81 33.68 -5.26
C PRO A 22 -39.67 34.95 -6.10
N MET A 23 -38.66 35.75 -5.80
CA MET A 23 -38.34 36.96 -6.57
C MET A 23 -37.45 36.55 -7.76
N SER A 24 -38.06 36.39 -8.94
CA SER A 24 -37.34 36.16 -10.20
C SER A 24 -36.72 37.47 -10.72
N TRP A 25 -35.40 37.60 -10.67
CA TRP A 25 -34.65 38.75 -11.20
C TRP A 25 -33.78 38.31 -12.37
N ALA A 26 -33.46 39.23 -13.29
CA ALA A 26 -32.57 38.93 -14.41
C ALA A 26 -31.17 38.57 -13.90
N ASP A 27 -30.58 39.41 -13.03
CA ASP A 27 -29.31 39.18 -12.35
C ASP A 27 -29.41 39.64 -10.87
N TYR A 28 -28.75 38.92 -9.97
CA TYR A 28 -28.67 39.22 -8.54
C TYR A 28 -27.21 39.39 -8.12
N THR A 29 -26.82 40.59 -7.67
CA THR A 29 -25.46 40.90 -7.22
C THR A 29 -25.47 41.38 -5.79
N LEU A 30 -24.70 40.72 -4.92
CA LEU A 30 -24.53 41.08 -3.52
C LEU A 30 -23.13 41.66 -3.29
N SER A 31 -23.05 42.98 -3.06
CA SER A 31 -21.81 43.73 -2.83
C SER A 31 -21.61 44.19 -1.37
N SER A 32 -22.54 43.85 -0.47
CA SER A 32 -22.50 44.21 0.96
C SER A 32 -23.15 43.13 1.83
N THR A 33 -23.11 43.25 3.16
CA THR A 33 -23.65 42.24 4.08
C THR A 33 -25.19 42.19 4.03
N SER A 34 -25.75 41.04 3.65
CA SER A 34 -27.18 40.72 3.82
C SER A 34 -27.31 39.58 4.82
N VAL A 35 -27.64 39.93 6.06
CA VAL A 35 -27.95 38.95 7.11
C VAL A 35 -29.47 38.80 7.15
N VAL A 36 -29.95 37.58 6.88
CA VAL A 36 -31.35 37.24 7.11
C VAL A 36 -31.43 36.57 8.47
N THR A 37 -31.96 37.31 9.45
CA THR A 37 -32.31 36.77 10.77
C THR A 37 -33.81 36.55 10.82
N GLY A 38 -34.23 35.34 11.17
CA GLY A 38 -35.63 34.98 11.33
C GLY A 38 -35.88 34.31 12.66
N THR A 39 -36.97 34.65 13.34
CA THR A 39 -37.49 33.96 14.53
C THR A 39 -38.37 32.75 14.18
N ALA A 40 -38.61 32.53 12.88
CA ALA A 40 -39.33 31.36 12.38
C ALA A 40 -38.44 30.11 12.50
N ALA A 41 -39.06 28.95 12.75
CA ALA A 41 -38.41 27.68 13.11
C ALA A 41 -37.38 27.10 12.09
N SER A 42 -37.13 27.79 10.98
CA SER A 42 -36.13 27.50 9.94
C SER A 42 -36.06 28.70 8.96
N PRO A 43 -35.21 29.72 9.19
CA PRO A 43 -35.05 30.78 8.21
C PRO A 43 -34.46 30.23 6.92
N TYR A 44 -35.03 30.70 5.81
CA TYR A 44 -34.82 30.17 4.48
C TYR A 44 -34.56 31.35 3.53
N VAL A 45 -33.46 31.32 2.80
CA VAL A 45 -33.20 32.26 1.70
C VAL A 45 -33.24 31.51 0.39
N VAL A 46 -34.06 32.00 -0.55
CA VAL A 46 -34.02 31.60 -1.96
C VAL A 46 -33.60 32.78 -2.79
N SER A 47 -32.62 32.58 -3.66
CA SER A 47 -32.34 33.47 -4.77
C SER A 47 -32.55 32.69 -6.06
N ASP A 48 -33.48 33.15 -6.91
CA ASP A 48 -33.73 32.61 -8.25
C ASP A 48 -33.38 33.71 -9.27
N SER A 49 -32.25 33.59 -9.97
CA SER A 49 -31.77 34.61 -10.92
C SER A 49 -30.90 34.02 -12.02
N ASN A 50 -30.78 34.66 -13.20
CA ASN A 50 -29.90 34.10 -14.24
C ASN A 50 -28.44 34.13 -13.81
N LEU A 51 -27.97 35.20 -13.17
CA LEU A 51 -26.67 35.27 -12.53
C LEU A 51 -26.84 35.58 -11.04
N ILE A 52 -26.15 34.83 -10.19
CA ILE A 52 -26.02 35.13 -8.76
C ILE A 52 -24.53 35.42 -8.51
N HIS A 53 -24.20 36.65 -8.12
CA HIS A 53 -22.81 37.07 -7.89
C HIS A 53 -22.65 37.64 -6.48
N ILE A 54 -21.91 36.92 -5.63
CA ILE A 54 -21.54 37.35 -4.28
C ILE A 54 -20.11 37.88 -4.35
N GLN A 55 -19.97 39.20 -4.31
CA GLN A 55 -18.71 39.89 -4.50
C GLN A 55 -17.85 39.86 -3.22
N ASN A 56 -16.61 40.34 -3.33
CA ASN A 56 -15.74 40.56 -2.17
C ASN A 56 -16.45 41.44 -1.11
N GLY A 57 -16.51 40.98 0.13
CA GLY A 57 -17.24 41.63 1.22
C GLY A 57 -18.75 41.40 1.20
N GLY A 58 -19.28 40.80 0.13
CA GLY A 58 -20.63 40.27 0.07
C GLY A 58 -20.79 39.11 1.05
N TYR A 59 -21.82 39.18 1.89
CA TYR A 59 -22.01 38.22 2.96
C TYR A 59 -23.48 37.82 3.01
N LEU A 60 -23.79 36.62 2.52
CA LEU A 60 -25.09 36.00 2.62
C LEU A 60 -25.09 35.05 3.81
N ARG A 61 -25.79 35.42 4.88
CA ARG A 61 -25.88 34.57 6.07
C ARG A 61 -27.30 34.39 6.53
N VAL A 62 -27.63 33.15 6.85
CA VAL A 62 -28.92 32.75 7.40
C VAL A 62 -28.70 32.19 8.80
N ILE A 63 -29.18 32.92 9.81
CA ILE A 63 -29.08 32.53 11.22
C ILE A 63 -30.48 32.27 11.75
N ASN A 64 -30.70 31.08 12.29
CA ASN A 64 -31.92 30.81 13.04
C ASN A 64 -31.91 31.52 14.39
N GLY A 65 -32.95 32.28 14.68
CA GLY A 65 -33.17 32.93 15.97
C GLY A 65 -33.86 32.04 17.00
N ASP A 66 -34.28 30.81 16.63
CA ASP A 66 -35.10 29.93 17.47
C ASP A 66 -34.31 29.05 18.47
N GLY A 67 -32.99 29.02 18.40
CA GLY A 67 -32.15 28.34 19.39
C GLY A 67 -31.66 26.94 19.04
N VAL A 68 -32.03 26.32 17.90
CA VAL A 68 -31.78 24.87 17.71
C VAL A 68 -31.20 24.40 16.36
N ASN A 69 -31.20 25.18 15.27
CA ASN A 69 -30.62 24.72 13.98
C ASN A 69 -30.01 25.85 13.14
N GLY A 70 -29.11 25.52 12.20
CA GLY A 70 -28.58 26.45 11.20
C GLY A 70 -29.63 26.82 10.15
N GLY A 71 -29.34 27.86 9.37
CA GLY A 71 -30.25 28.34 8.31
C GLY A 71 -30.30 27.43 7.08
N HIS A 72 -31.20 27.74 6.15
CA HIS A 72 -31.19 27.13 4.82
C HIS A 72 -30.94 28.19 3.75
N VAL A 73 -29.96 27.96 2.88
CA VAL A 73 -29.65 28.79 1.72
C VAL A 73 -29.91 27.99 0.44
N GLN A 74 -30.74 28.52 -0.46
CA GLN A 74 -30.97 28.00 -1.80
C GLN A 74 -30.58 29.06 -2.83
N LEU A 75 -29.60 28.74 -3.67
CA LEU A 75 -29.18 29.58 -4.80
C LEU A 75 -29.48 28.84 -6.10
N ASN A 76 -30.45 29.32 -6.88
CA ASN A 76 -30.79 28.74 -8.18
C ASN A 76 -30.50 29.72 -9.30
N SER A 77 -29.73 29.28 -10.27
CA SER A 77 -29.57 29.94 -11.56
C SER A 77 -29.95 28.98 -12.66
N SER A 78 -30.98 29.32 -13.44
CA SER A 78 -31.49 28.45 -14.51
C SER A 78 -30.72 28.56 -15.82
N ALA A 79 -30.00 29.67 -16.05
CA ALA A 79 -29.40 29.98 -17.35
C ALA A 79 -27.97 30.53 -17.29
N GLY A 80 -27.46 30.93 -16.11
CA GLY A 80 -26.14 31.55 -15.99
C GLY A 80 -25.28 30.87 -14.93
N ALA A 81 -24.78 31.65 -13.97
CA ALA A 81 -23.79 31.17 -13.01
C ALA A 81 -24.12 31.57 -11.57
N VAL A 82 -23.55 30.84 -10.63
CA VAL A 82 -23.37 31.28 -9.25
C VAL A 82 -21.88 31.52 -9.04
N ILE A 83 -21.51 32.76 -8.77
CA ILE A 83 -20.12 33.20 -8.58
C ILE A 83 -19.97 33.75 -7.17
N ILE A 84 -19.03 33.20 -6.42
CA ILE A 84 -18.66 33.66 -5.09
C ILE A 84 -17.20 34.12 -5.17
N ASP A 85 -16.97 35.42 -5.15
CA ASP A 85 -15.63 35.99 -5.26
C ASP A 85 -14.78 35.74 -4.01
N ASN A 86 -13.48 35.99 -4.13
CA ASN A 86 -12.60 36.04 -2.97
C ASN A 86 -13.11 37.08 -1.96
N GLY A 87 -13.31 36.65 -0.72
CA GLY A 87 -13.92 37.46 0.34
C GLY A 87 -15.46 37.44 0.38
N GLY A 88 -16.13 36.85 -0.62
CA GLY A 88 -17.56 36.57 -0.58
C GLY A 88 -17.88 35.38 0.33
N VAL A 89 -19.03 35.40 1.01
CA VAL A 89 -19.42 34.34 1.97
C VAL A 89 -20.89 33.93 1.80
N VAL A 90 -21.12 32.62 1.79
CA VAL A 90 -22.42 31.97 1.97
C VAL A 90 -22.35 31.14 3.25
N ASP A 91 -23.15 31.51 4.25
CA ASP A 91 -23.06 30.94 5.59
C ASP A 91 -24.44 30.52 6.11
N ALA A 92 -24.61 29.23 6.35
CA ALA A 92 -25.78 28.62 6.96
C ALA A 92 -25.46 28.07 8.37
N SER A 93 -24.36 28.50 8.97
CA SER A 93 -23.85 27.91 10.21
C SER A 93 -24.67 28.27 11.44
N TRP A 94 -24.81 27.30 12.34
CA TRP A 94 -25.31 27.46 13.70
C TRP A 94 -24.18 27.82 14.67
N GLN A 95 -24.40 28.85 15.50
CA GLN A 95 -23.40 29.37 16.43
C GLN A 95 -23.72 29.10 17.91
N GLY A 96 -24.87 28.50 18.23
CA GLY A 96 -25.24 28.20 19.61
C GLY A 96 -24.73 26.85 20.11
N THR A 97 -25.04 26.54 21.37
CA THR A 97 -24.46 25.38 22.09
C THR A 97 -25.10 24.04 21.75
N ASN A 98 -26.38 24.00 21.35
CA ASN A 98 -27.13 22.77 21.07
C ASN A 98 -27.95 22.91 19.78
N GLY A 99 -27.32 22.73 18.61
CA GLY A 99 -28.07 22.80 17.35
C GLY A 99 -27.32 22.32 16.13
N ALA A 100 -28.07 21.89 15.11
CA ALA A 100 -27.50 21.32 13.88
C ALA A 100 -26.99 22.41 12.92
N GLY A 101 -26.05 22.06 12.05
CA GLY A 101 -25.60 22.94 10.97
C GLY A 101 -26.71 23.11 9.93
N GLY A 102 -26.65 24.22 9.18
CA GLY A 102 -27.63 24.51 8.16
C GLY A 102 -27.45 23.71 6.88
N THR A 103 -28.29 23.99 5.89
CA THR A 103 -28.20 23.42 4.54
C THR A 103 -27.93 24.52 3.52
N ILE A 104 -26.97 24.29 2.63
CA ILE A 104 -26.70 25.15 1.48
C ILE A 104 -26.90 24.32 0.23
N ASN A 105 -27.83 24.74 -0.62
CA ASN A 105 -28.08 24.16 -1.94
C ASN A 105 -27.76 25.19 -3.01
N ILE A 106 -26.92 24.83 -3.97
CA ILE A 106 -26.59 25.65 -5.13
C ILE A 106 -26.92 24.84 -6.38
N ASN A 107 -27.74 25.39 -7.27
CA ASN A 107 -28.10 24.77 -8.54
C ASN A 107 -27.88 25.78 -9.68
N ALA A 108 -26.86 25.56 -10.51
CA ALA A 108 -26.55 26.47 -11.62
C ALA A 108 -25.77 25.81 -12.76
N PRO A 109 -25.93 26.19 -14.05
CA PRO A 109 -25.09 25.70 -15.13
C PRO A 109 -23.58 25.84 -14.84
N THR A 110 -23.18 26.93 -14.18
CA THR A 110 -21.79 27.14 -13.75
C THR A 110 -21.75 27.58 -12.29
N VAL A 111 -20.88 26.97 -11.48
CA VAL A 111 -20.61 27.39 -10.10
C VAL A 111 -19.12 27.67 -9.93
N ILE A 112 -18.78 28.87 -9.50
CA ILE A 112 -17.41 29.30 -9.21
C ILE A 112 -17.33 29.74 -7.75
N ASN A 113 -16.54 29.04 -6.95
CA ASN A 113 -16.28 29.39 -5.56
C ASN A 113 -14.82 29.83 -5.37
N ASN A 114 -14.59 31.13 -5.26
CA ASN A 114 -13.34 31.74 -4.84
C ASN A 114 -13.41 32.28 -3.40
N GLY A 115 -14.58 32.21 -2.76
CA GLY A 115 -14.87 32.71 -1.41
C GLY A 115 -15.15 31.58 -0.42
N LYS A 116 -16.17 31.73 0.43
CA LYS A 116 -16.48 30.79 1.53
C LYS A 116 -17.92 30.26 1.43
N ILE A 117 -18.08 28.94 1.53
CA ILE A 117 -19.38 28.25 1.65
C ILE A 117 -19.35 27.41 2.92
N TRP A 118 -20.10 27.81 3.95
CA TRP A 118 -20.02 27.23 5.29
C TRP A 118 -21.38 26.77 5.83
N ALA A 119 -21.47 25.51 6.21
CA ALA A 119 -22.63 24.92 6.87
C ALA A 119 -22.19 24.22 8.18
N ASN A 120 -21.80 25.03 9.18
CA ASN A 120 -21.19 24.51 10.42
C ASN A 120 -22.18 24.47 11.59
N ALA A 121 -21.87 23.68 12.62
CA ALA A 121 -22.47 23.74 13.95
C ALA A 121 -21.38 23.92 15.00
N ASN A 122 -21.48 24.94 15.86
CA ASN A 122 -20.52 25.19 16.94
C ASN A 122 -20.90 24.52 18.28
N GLY A 123 -21.82 23.55 18.27
CA GLY A 123 -22.41 22.93 19.46
C GLY A 123 -22.73 21.44 19.33
N THR A 124 -23.55 20.88 20.22
CA THR A 124 -23.88 19.45 20.31
C THR A 124 -24.83 18.91 19.21
N GLY A 125 -24.90 19.53 18.02
CA GLY A 125 -25.81 19.10 16.95
C GLY A 125 -25.14 18.43 15.76
N ASN A 126 -25.96 17.96 14.82
CA ASN A 126 -25.52 17.39 13.55
C ASN A 126 -24.72 18.44 12.76
N ALA A 127 -23.72 18.00 12.01
CA ALA A 127 -23.05 18.88 11.05
C ALA A 127 -24.00 19.33 9.93
N GLY A 128 -23.65 20.40 9.22
CA GLY A 128 -24.46 20.90 8.11
C GLY A 128 -24.24 20.14 6.80
N LEU A 129 -24.97 20.58 5.78
CA LEU A 129 -24.99 19.99 4.45
C LEU A 129 -24.72 21.05 3.38
N VAL A 130 -23.81 20.75 2.45
CA VAL A 130 -23.59 21.56 1.25
C VAL A 130 -23.85 20.69 0.03
N ASN A 131 -24.84 21.04 -0.78
CA ASN A 131 -25.15 20.38 -2.05
C ASN A 131 -24.97 21.36 -3.20
N ILE A 132 -24.19 20.96 -4.21
CA ILE A 132 -23.93 21.75 -5.41
C ILE A 132 -24.28 20.91 -6.62
N GLN A 133 -25.26 21.35 -7.40
CA GLN A 133 -25.64 20.79 -8.68
C GLN A 133 -25.19 21.76 -9.76
N ALA A 134 -24.30 21.32 -10.66
CA ALA A 134 -23.78 22.20 -11.68
C ALA A 134 -23.58 21.54 -13.05
N GLY A 135 -23.53 22.36 -14.10
CA GLY A 135 -22.96 21.93 -15.38
C GLY A 135 -21.44 21.88 -15.31
N THR A 136 -20.82 22.86 -14.66
CA THR A 136 -19.39 22.90 -14.33
C THR A 136 -19.18 23.46 -12.92
N PHE A 137 -18.22 22.90 -12.19
CA PHE A 137 -17.85 23.39 -10.86
C PHE A 137 -16.37 23.74 -10.80
N THR A 138 -16.06 24.94 -10.31
CA THR A 138 -14.69 25.38 -10.05
C THR A 138 -14.58 25.94 -8.63
N GLN A 139 -13.69 25.37 -7.83
CA GLN A 139 -13.23 25.98 -6.59
C GLN A 139 -11.84 26.57 -6.80
N GLY A 140 -11.72 27.89 -6.74
CA GLY A 140 -10.43 28.58 -6.87
C GLY A 140 -9.54 28.38 -5.64
N ALA A 141 -8.27 28.79 -5.74
CA ALA A 141 -7.27 28.54 -4.70
C ALA A 141 -7.59 29.19 -3.34
N THR A 142 -8.30 30.32 -3.35
CA THR A 142 -8.79 30.98 -2.12
C THR A 142 -10.15 30.45 -1.65
N GLY A 143 -10.79 29.64 -2.49
CA GLY A 143 -12.11 29.09 -2.24
C GLY A 143 -12.10 28.07 -1.09
N GLU A 144 -13.11 28.12 -0.25
CA GLU A 144 -13.27 27.24 0.89
C GLU A 144 -14.71 26.75 0.98
N THR A 145 -14.88 25.44 1.17
CA THR A 145 -16.18 24.81 1.39
C THR A 145 -16.10 23.93 2.63
N LYS A 146 -16.98 24.16 3.60
CA LYS A 146 -16.95 23.49 4.91
C LYS A 146 -18.34 23.06 5.35
N ALA A 147 -18.40 21.86 5.92
CA ALA A 147 -19.57 21.36 6.63
C ALA A 147 -19.10 20.67 7.92
N PHE A 148 -19.22 21.36 9.04
CA PHE A 148 -18.70 20.91 10.33
C PHE A 148 -19.79 20.66 11.39
N GLY A 149 -19.55 19.68 12.26
CA GLY A 149 -20.30 19.42 13.49
C GLY A 149 -19.48 19.80 14.72
N GLY A 150 -20.14 20.26 15.78
CA GLY A 150 -19.46 20.77 16.97
C GLY A 150 -18.89 19.68 17.88
N SER A 151 -18.04 20.12 18.80
CA SER A 151 -17.04 19.34 19.55
C SER A 151 -17.57 18.33 20.58
N GLN A 152 -18.89 18.11 20.72
CA GLN A 152 -19.44 17.44 21.92
C GLN A 152 -20.61 16.47 21.68
N SER A 153 -20.86 15.96 20.47
CA SER A 153 -22.07 15.16 20.23
C SER A 153 -21.93 13.97 19.28
N LEU A 154 -22.83 12.98 19.48
CA LEU A 154 -23.12 11.83 18.62
C LEU A 154 -23.83 12.19 17.30
N GLY A 155 -23.87 13.48 16.94
CA GLY A 155 -24.55 13.98 15.75
C GLY A 155 -24.01 13.38 14.45
N LEU A 156 -24.84 13.40 13.40
CA LEU A 156 -24.44 13.00 12.05
C LEU A 156 -23.30 13.90 11.55
N GLY A 157 -22.33 13.29 10.86
CA GLY A 157 -21.20 13.98 10.24
C GLY A 157 -21.60 14.88 9.08
N GLY A 158 -20.73 15.82 8.73
CA GLY A 158 -20.99 16.84 7.72
C GLY A 158 -20.88 16.26 6.33
N ARG A 159 -21.69 16.76 5.40
CA ARG A 159 -21.65 16.31 4.01
C ARG A 159 -21.47 17.45 3.03
N ILE A 160 -20.54 17.26 2.11
CA ILE A 160 -20.37 18.10 0.92
C ILE A 160 -20.64 17.21 -0.29
N SER A 161 -21.64 17.55 -1.10
CA SER A 161 -21.97 16.84 -2.34
C SER A 161 -21.88 17.78 -3.52
N ILE A 162 -21.00 17.46 -4.48
CA ILE A 162 -20.84 18.17 -5.74
C ILE A 162 -21.25 17.22 -6.85
N ASN A 163 -22.32 17.54 -7.55
CA ASN A 163 -22.80 16.80 -8.72
C ASN A 163 -22.69 17.70 -9.95
N SER A 164 -21.64 17.48 -10.74
CA SER A 164 -21.38 18.20 -11.98
C SER A 164 -21.62 17.29 -13.18
N THR A 165 -22.42 17.74 -14.17
CA THR A 165 -22.55 16.99 -15.43
C THR A 165 -21.33 17.15 -16.35
N GLY A 166 -20.50 18.16 -16.09
CA GLY A 166 -19.28 18.49 -16.82
C GLY A 166 -18.05 18.39 -15.93
N THR A 167 -17.12 19.34 -16.05
CA THR A 167 -15.85 19.27 -15.33
C THR A 167 -15.98 19.76 -13.87
N VAL A 168 -15.13 19.22 -13.01
CA VAL A 168 -14.91 19.66 -11.63
C VAL A 168 -13.43 20.00 -11.47
N THR A 169 -13.13 21.23 -11.10
CA THR A 169 -11.75 21.67 -10.80
C THR A 169 -11.68 22.23 -9.39
N ILE A 170 -10.73 21.74 -8.59
CA ILE A 170 -10.58 22.11 -7.19
C ILE A 170 -9.14 22.54 -6.93
N ALA A 171 -8.96 23.80 -6.59
CA ALA A 171 -7.67 24.37 -6.19
C ALA A 171 -7.63 24.81 -4.72
N GLY A 172 -8.80 25.02 -4.12
CA GLY A 172 -8.96 25.44 -2.73
C GLY A 172 -9.26 24.29 -1.78
N ASN A 173 -9.80 24.64 -0.61
CA ASN A 173 -9.99 23.70 0.50
C ASN A 173 -11.42 23.17 0.60
N MET A 174 -11.56 21.88 0.88
CA MET A 174 -12.85 21.24 1.12
C MET A 174 -12.79 20.34 2.35
N ARG A 175 -13.58 20.63 3.39
CA ARG A 175 -13.47 19.86 4.64
C ARG A 175 -14.82 19.54 5.27
N THR A 176 -14.93 18.31 5.73
CA THR A 176 -15.99 17.85 6.62
C THR A 176 -15.37 17.28 7.89
N SER A 177 -15.95 17.59 9.04
CA SER A 177 -15.53 17.03 10.32
C SER A 177 -16.67 17.06 11.33
N GLY A 178 -16.68 16.10 12.25
CA GLY A 178 -17.06 16.40 13.64
C GLY A 178 -15.77 16.81 14.33
N GLU A 179 -15.74 17.96 15.01
CA GLU A 179 -14.49 18.51 15.54
C GLU A 179 -13.75 17.52 16.48
N LEU A 180 -12.44 17.35 16.23
CA LEU A 180 -11.51 16.57 17.05
C LEU A 180 -11.21 17.34 18.36
N GLY A 181 -12.15 17.32 19.31
CA GLY A 181 -11.84 17.72 20.68
C GLY A 181 -10.71 16.85 21.27
N THR A 182 -9.96 17.40 22.22
CA THR A 182 -8.78 16.77 22.86
C THR A 182 -9.08 15.48 23.65
N ASN A 183 -10.33 15.02 23.68
CA ASN A 183 -10.73 13.76 24.29
C ASN A 183 -11.85 13.10 23.45
N PRO A 184 -11.52 12.32 22.41
CA PRO A 184 -12.49 11.89 21.41
C PRO A 184 -13.15 10.56 21.81
N VAL A 185 -14.25 10.65 22.53
CA VAL A 185 -15.26 9.58 22.56
C VAL A 185 -16.34 9.99 21.55
N PHE A 186 -16.08 9.76 20.25
CA PHE A 186 -17.00 10.15 19.18
C PHE A 186 -17.30 8.95 18.29
N GLY A 187 -18.58 8.75 17.95
CA GLY A 187 -19.10 7.50 17.39
C GLY A 187 -19.83 7.61 16.05
N SER A 188 -19.70 8.68 15.26
CA SER A 188 -20.45 8.80 14.00
C SER A 188 -19.57 8.85 12.75
N ALA A 189 -19.57 7.73 12.01
CA ALA A 189 -18.89 7.47 10.74
C ALA A 189 -19.56 8.16 9.52
N ALA A 190 -20.11 9.36 9.68
CA ALA A 190 -21.03 9.95 8.68
C ALA A 190 -20.50 11.21 7.96
N ASN A 191 -19.24 11.60 8.16
CA ASN A 191 -18.64 12.68 7.37
C ASN A 191 -18.45 12.22 5.92
N ALA A 192 -18.83 13.03 4.95
CA ALA A 192 -18.76 12.63 3.55
C ALA A 192 -18.43 13.79 2.61
N ILE A 193 -17.47 13.58 1.71
CA ILE A 193 -17.28 14.44 0.54
C ILE A 193 -17.52 13.59 -0.69
N ASP A 194 -18.59 13.88 -1.42
CA ASP A 194 -18.97 13.20 -2.65
C ASP A 194 -18.83 14.15 -3.84
N ILE A 195 -18.02 13.77 -4.82
CA ILE A 195 -17.79 14.54 -6.03
C ILE A 195 -18.14 13.66 -7.23
N VAL A 196 -19.05 14.13 -8.07
CA VAL A 196 -19.42 13.51 -9.34
C VAL A 196 -19.11 14.49 -10.46
N GLY A 197 -18.40 14.04 -11.49
CA GLY A 197 -18.03 14.85 -12.65
C GLY A 197 -17.86 14.03 -13.92
N ASN A 198 -17.88 14.69 -15.06
CA ASN A 198 -17.39 14.12 -16.31
C ASN A 198 -15.87 13.96 -16.26
N GLY A 199 -15.15 14.97 -15.77
CA GLY A 199 -13.71 14.92 -15.49
C GLY A 199 -13.41 15.70 -14.20
N VAL A 200 -12.54 15.15 -13.36
CA VAL A 200 -12.24 15.74 -12.03
C VAL A 200 -10.75 16.02 -11.90
N THR A 201 -10.39 17.27 -11.57
CA THR A 201 -9.02 17.68 -11.29
C THR A 201 -8.92 18.32 -9.91
N ILE A 202 -8.12 17.70 -9.05
CA ILE A 202 -7.69 18.26 -7.76
C ILE A 202 -6.28 18.81 -7.97
N GLN A 203 -6.12 20.13 -7.92
CA GLN A 203 -4.87 20.81 -8.22
C GLN A 203 -3.88 20.74 -7.05
N SER A 204 -2.61 20.99 -7.36
CA SER A 204 -1.57 21.12 -6.34
C SER A 204 -1.93 22.26 -5.38
N GLY A 205 -1.78 22.03 -4.08
CA GLY A 205 -2.14 23.01 -3.04
C GLY A 205 -3.58 22.91 -2.54
N ALA A 206 -4.46 22.17 -3.23
CA ALA A 206 -5.77 21.83 -2.70
C ALA A 206 -5.63 20.87 -1.51
N ASP A 207 -6.41 21.10 -0.45
CA ASP A 207 -6.45 20.27 0.76
C ASP A 207 -7.90 19.86 1.02
N LEU A 208 -8.16 18.57 0.81
CA LEU A 208 -9.48 17.98 0.97
C LEU A 208 -9.47 16.95 2.09
N GLY A 209 -10.41 17.05 3.02
CA GLY A 209 -10.42 16.22 4.23
C GLY A 209 -11.80 15.79 4.68
N ALA A 210 -12.05 14.48 4.78
CA ALA A 210 -13.20 13.91 5.47
C ALA A 210 -12.77 13.29 6.81
N LEU A 211 -12.85 14.07 7.89
CA LEU A 211 -12.35 13.66 9.21
C LEU A 211 -13.37 12.81 9.99
N GLY A 212 -12.95 12.18 11.08
CA GLY A 212 -13.80 11.34 11.94
C GLY A 212 -14.19 9.99 11.35
N GLY A 213 -13.36 9.40 10.50
CA GLY A 213 -13.61 8.08 9.87
C GLY A 213 -14.65 8.14 8.74
N GLY A 214 -14.77 9.28 8.09
CA GLY A 214 -15.76 9.55 7.04
C GLY A 214 -15.47 8.89 5.69
N THR A 215 -16.08 9.41 4.64
CA THR A 215 -15.87 8.97 3.26
C THR A 215 -15.47 10.14 2.38
N PHE A 216 -14.56 9.89 1.46
CA PHE A 216 -14.23 10.79 0.36
C PHE A 216 -14.37 10.02 -0.93
N THR A 217 -15.34 10.38 -1.76
CA THR A 217 -15.64 9.67 -3.00
C THR A 217 -15.60 10.63 -4.18
N VAL A 218 -14.81 10.30 -5.19
CA VAL A 218 -14.81 10.96 -6.49
C VAL A 218 -15.23 9.95 -7.54
N ASN A 219 -16.36 10.21 -8.21
CA ASN A 219 -16.82 9.46 -9.37
C ASN A 219 -16.67 10.32 -10.61
N SER A 220 -15.91 9.80 -11.59
CA SER A 220 -15.67 10.46 -12.85
C SER A 220 -15.98 9.54 -14.03
N THR A 221 -16.41 10.13 -15.14
CA THR A 221 -16.52 9.38 -16.39
C THR A 221 -15.17 9.32 -17.09
N ASN A 222 -14.67 10.45 -17.55
CA ASN A 222 -13.51 10.60 -18.44
C ASN A 222 -12.15 10.71 -17.71
N GLY A 223 -12.11 10.63 -16.39
CA GLY A 223 -10.87 10.49 -15.63
C GLY A 223 -10.74 11.40 -14.41
N ILE A 224 -9.76 11.08 -13.58
CA ILE A 224 -9.43 11.79 -12.34
C ILE A 224 -7.95 12.13 -12.36
N THR A 225 -7.60 13.37 -12.03
CA THR A 225 -6.21 13.78 -11.77
C THR A 225 -6.15 14.41 -10.39
N GLN A 226 -5.38 13.82 -9.48
CA GLN A 226 -5.20 14.31 -8.11
C GLN A 226 -3.74 14.70 -7.87
N ASN A 227 -3.50 16.00 -7.82
CA ASN A 227 -2.20 16.62 -7.53
C ASN A 227 -2.12 17.20 -6.11
N GLY A 228 -3.27 17.52 -5.50
CA GLY A 228 -3.37 18.06 -4.14
C GLY A 228 -3.36 16.99 -3.05
N THR A 229 -3.58 17.39 -1.80
CA THR A 229 -3.71 16.48 -0.66
C THR A 229 -5.16 16.07 -0.48
N VAL A 230 -5.41 14.76 -0.34
CA VAL A 230 -6.72 14.21 0.03
C VAL A 230 -6.55 13.29 1.24
N SER A 231 -7.27 13.58 2.30
CA SER A 231 -7.22 12.81 3.54
C SER A 231 -8.59 12.35 4.03
N VAL A 232 -8.62 11.14 4.60
CA VAL A 232 -9.76 10.64 5.36
C VAL A 232 -9.24 10.09 6.68
N GLU A 233 -9.48 10.83 7.75
CA GLU A 233 -8.80 10.58 9.03
C GLU A 233 -9.79 10.11 10.08
N GLY A 234 -9.42 9.09 10.85
CA GLY A 234 -10.18 8.58 11.98
C GLY A 234 -10.06 9.46 13.23
N SER A 235 -10.36 8.88 14.38
CA SER A 235 -10.09 9.44 15.71
C SER A 235 -9.51 8.35 16.62
N ASN A 236 -9.20 8.64 17.89
CA ASN A 236 -8.72 7.60 18.82
C ASN A 236 -9.71 6.43 19.01
N THR A 237 -10.98 6.64 18.68
CA THR A 237 -12.08 5.67 18.85
C THR A 237 -12.73 5.24 17.53
N VAL A 238 -12.47 5.94 16.42
CA VAL A 238 -13.04 5.64 15.09
C VAL A 238 -11.93 5.32 14.10
N LYS A 239 -12.08 4.22 13.37
CA LYS A 239 -11.12 3.81 12.33
C LYS A 239 -10.96 4.89 11.26
N GLY A 240 -9.84 4.85 10.54
CA GLY A 240 -9.71 5.58 9.28
C GLY A 240 -10.87 5.25 8.35
N GLY A 241 -11.31 6.25 7.60
CA GLY A 241 -12.45 6.13 6.70
C GLY A 241 -12.08 5.61 5.32
N THR A 242 -12.97 5.75 4.34
CA THR A 242 -12.71 5.30 2.97
C THR A 242 -12.50 6.48 2.02
N LEU A 243 -11.37 6.46 1.31
CA LEU A 243 -11.07 7.33 0.18
C LEU A 243 -11.20 6.54 -1.11
N SER A 244 -12.06 6.97 -2.02
CA SER A 244 -12.36 6.29 -3.28
C SER A 244 -12.27 7.26 -4.47
N LEU A 245 -11.41 6.94 -5.44
CA LEU A 245 -11.28 7.63 -6.73
C LEU A 245 -11.69 6.65 -7.82
N ILE A 246 -12.83 6.86 -8.47
CA ILE A 246 -13.40 5.94 -9.45
C ILE A 246 -13.58 6.66 -10.79
N ALA A 247 -12.86 6.21 -11.82
CA ALA A 247 -13.08 6.58 -13.20
C ALA A 247 -13.67 5.40 -13.99
N SER A 248 -14.76 5.61 -14.71
CA SER A 248 -15.40 4.54 -15.49
C SER A 248 -14.76 4.34 -16.87
N THR A 249 -14.38 5.41 -17.58
CA THR A 249 -13.78 5.32 -18.92
C THR A 249 -12.32 5.79 -18.96
N GLY A 250 -12.00 6.87 -18.22
CA GLY A 250 -10.68 7.47 -18.23
C GLY A 250 -9.71 6.92 -17.17
N ASN A 251 -8.53 7.53 -17.13
CA ASN A 251 -7.47 7.18 -16.19
C ASN A 251 -7.73 7.77 -14.80
N VAL A 252 -7.19 7.12 -13.77
CA VAL A 252 -7.02 7.72 -12.44
C VAL A 252 -5.53 8.01 -12.24
N THR A 253 -5.18 9.29 -12.17
CA THR A 253 -3.80 9.75 -11.94
C THR A 253 -3.65 10.29 -10.52
N VAL A 254 -2.78 9.66 -9.73
CA VAL A 254 -2.44 10.07 -8.36
C VAL A 254 -1.02 10.62 -8.36
N ASN A 255 -0.90 11.94 -8.17
CA ASN A 255 0.37 12.67 -8.13
C ASN A 255 0.59 13.34 -6.76
N GLY A 256 -0.44 13.49 -5.94
CA GLY A 256 -0.38 14.14 -4.64
C GLY A 256 -0.30 13.16 -3.46
N ILE A 257 -0.58 13.69 -2.27
CA ILE A 257 -0.67 12.91 -1.03
C ILE A 257 -2.10 12.42 -0.87
N THR A 258 -2.25 11.13 -0.61
CA THR A 258 -3.53 10.44 -0.45
C THR A 258 -3.44 9.55 0.77
N HIS A 259 -4.13 9.87 1.86
CA HIS A 259 -4.04 9.05 3.08
C HIS A 259 -5.37 8.80 3.78
N ALA A 260 -5.54 7.55 4.24
CA ALA A 260 -6.67 7.11 5.05
C ALA A 260 -6.18 6.56 6.40
N THR A 261 -5.98 7.43 7.40
CA THR A 261 -5.28 7.10 8.65
C THR A 261 -6.21 7.00 9.84
N GLY A 262 -6.03 5.99 10.69
CA GLY A 262 -6.59 6.00 12.05
C GLY A 262 -5.79 6.89 13.00
N TYR A 263 -6.31 7.12 14.20
CA TYR A 263 -5.56 7.73 15.32
C TYR A 263 -5.72 6.85 16.57
N GLY A 264 -4.74 6.84 17.47
CA GLY A 264 -4.83 6.05 18.70
C GLY A 264 -4.98 4.55 18.47
N ALA A 265 -5.95 3.92 19.14
CA ALA A 265 -6.20 2.48 19.03
C ALA A 265 -7.00 2.08 17.78
N SER A 266 -7.43 3.05 16.98
CA SER A 266 -8.30 2.79 15.84
C SER A 266 -7.52 2.36 14.61
N GLY A 267 -8.05 1.36 13.90
CA GLY A 267 -7.43 0.84 12.69
C GLY A 267 -7.40 1.85 11.54
N GLY A 268 -6.51 1.64 10.57
CA GLY A 268 -6.41 2.41 9.33
C GLY A 268 -7.64 2.23 8.43
N GLY A 269 -7.77 3.15 7.49
CA GLY A 269 -8.91 3.21 6.56
C GLY A 269 -8.70 2.44 5.26
N ALA A 270 -9.39 2.85 4.20
CA ALA A 270 -9.18 2.29 2.87
C ALA A 270 -8.86 3.40 1.88
N VAL A 271 -7.86 3.18 1.03
CA VAL A 271 -7.59 4.00 -0.15
C VAL A 271 -7.82 3.16 -1.40
N ILE A 272 -8.78 3.58 -2.22
CA ILE A 272 -9.22 2.85 -3.41
C ILE A 272 -9.06 3.78 -4.61
N ALA A 273 -8.31 3.36 -5.62
CA ALA A 273 -8.25 4.01 -6.92
C ALA A 273 -8.64 3.00 -8.00
N THR A 274 -9.73 3.26 -8.71
CA THR A 274 -10.28 2.35 -9.72
C THR A 274 -10.45 3.07 -11.05
N ALA A 275 -9.80 2.58 -12.10
CA ALA A 275 -10.04 2.96 -13.49
C ALA A 275 -10.63 1.76 -14.23
N THR A 276 -11.96 1.74 -14.43
CA THR A 276 -12.66 0.54 -14.93
C THR A 276 -12.21 0.16 -16.34
N ASN A 277 -12.16 1.14 -17.25
CA ASN A 277 -11.67 0.94 -18.62
C ASN A 277 -10.37 1.71 -18.92
N GLY A 278 -9.89 2.51 -17.97
CA GLY A 278 -8.65 3.28 -18.09
C GLY A 278 -7.52 2.68 -17.26
N ASP A 279 -6.42 3.41 -17.16
CA ASP A 279 -5.24 3.03 -16.39
C ASP A 279 -5.20 3.74 -15.03
N VAL A 280 -4.60 3.10 -14.03
CA VAL A 280 -4.19 3.77 -12.78
C VAL A 280 -2.73 4.17 -12.90
N LEU A 281 -2.46 5.48 -12.76
CA LEU A 281 -1.16 6.09 -12.95
C LEU A 281 -0.70 6.75 -11.65
N GLY A 282 0.47 6.36 -11.15
CA GLY A 282 1.15 7.03 -10.05
C GLY A 282 2.28 7.91 -10.57
N GLY A 283 2.23 9.21 -10.30
CA GLY A 283 3.28 10.15 -10.70
C GLY A 283 4.37 10.34 -9.66
N VAL A 284 5.27 11.30 -9.93
CA VAL A 284 6.56 11.49 -9.25
C VAL A 284 6.45 11.89 -7.76
N ASN A 285 5.29 12.37 -7.31
CA ASN A 285 5.06 12.82 -5.94
C ASN A 285 3.96 12.03 -5.22
N ALA A 286 3.53 10.89 -5.77
CA ALA A 286 2.45 10.08 -5.19
C ALA A 286 2.81 9.56 -3.79
N ASN A 287 1.99 9.83 -2.79
CA ASN A 287 2.15 9.16 -1.49
C ASN A 287 0.80 8.63 -1.05
N ILE A 288 0.63 7.31 -1.16
CA ILE A 288 -0.65 6.64 -0.95
C ILE A 288 -0.53 5.82 0.33
N SER A 289 -1.37 6.09 1.34
CA SER A 289 -1.25 5.37 2.60
C SER A 289 -2.57 5.07 3.29
N ALA A 290 -2.66 3.93 3.96
CA ALA A 290 -3.77 3.52 4.80
C ALA A 290 -3.23 3.02 6.15
N ASN A 291 -2.63 3.92 6.93
CA ASN A 291 -1.90 3.53 8.14
C ASN A 291 -2.81 3.44 9.38
N GLY A 292 -2.42 2.59 10.33
CA GLY A 292 -3.03 2.51 11.66
C GLY A 292 -2.68 3.73 12.52
N GLY A 293 -3.50 3.97 13.55
CA GLY A 293 -3.29 5.11 14.44
C GLY A 293 -2.08 4.98 15.36
N THR A 294 -1.31 6.07 15.48
CA THR A 294 -0.27 6.20 16.52
C THR A 294 -0.91 6.64 17.84
N ASN A 295 -0.47 6.04 18.95
CA ASN A 295 -1.03 6.31 20.28
C ASN A 295 0.05 6.77 21.27
N THR A 296 -0.13 7.96 21.85
CA THR A 296 0.80 8.55 22.84
C THR A 296 0.44 8.24 24.29
N GLY A 297 -0.65 7.50 24.58
CA GLY A 297 -1.14 7.35 25.97
C GLY A 297 -1.86 6.06 26.36
N SER A 298 -2.09 5.10 25.46
CA SER A 298 -2.78 3.83 25.82
C SER A 298 -2.15 2.58 25.20
N ALA A 299 -2.37 1.44 25.84
CA ALA A 299 -1.80 0.12 25.50
C ALA A 299 -2.52 -0.58 24.33
N SER A 300 -3.08 0.17 23.39
CA SER A 300 -3.69 -0.39 22.18
C SER A 300 -3.40 0.51 20.98
N VAL A 301 -3.07 -0.15 19.87
CA VAL A 301 -2.57 0.43 18.63
C VAL A 301 -3.41 -0.06 17.46
N GLY A 302 -3.69 0.85 16.53
CA GLY A 302 -4.51 0.55 15.36
C GLY A 302 -3.79 -0.36 14.36
N ASN A 303 -4.46 -1.42 13.90
CA ASN A 303 -4.02 -2.16 12.71
C ASN A 303 -4.07 -1.25 11.48
N ALA A 304 -3.21 -1.46 10.49
CA ALA A 304 -3.32 -0.72 9.24
C ALA A 304 -4.56 -1.10 8.43
N GLY A 305 -4.83 -0.26 7.45
CA GLY A 305 -5.93 -0.35 6.52
C GLY A 305 -5.56 -1.03 5.21
N THR A 306 -6.25 -0.67 4.14
CA THR A 306 -6.04 -1.25 2.80
C THR A 306 -5.75 -0.19 1.75
N VAL A 307 -4.83 -0.48 0.83
CA VAL A 307 -4.62 0.30 -0.40
C VAL A 307 -4.91 -0.61 -1.59
N THR A 308 -5.85 -0.23 -2.44
CA THR A 308 -6.22 -0.99 -3.64
C THR A 308 -6.18 -0.10 -4.87
N LEU A 309 -5.30 -0.41 -5.81
CA LEU A 309 -5.21 0.24 -7.11
C LEU A 309 -5.65 -0.75 -8.20
N THR A 310 -6.75 -0.46 -8.89
CA THR A 310 -7.32 -1.34 -9.92
C THR A 310 -7.48 -0.59 -11.23
N GLY A 311 -6.87 -1.08 -12.30
CA GLY A 311 -6.94 -0.47 -13.63
C GLY A 311 -6.90 -1.50 -14.74
N ARG A 312 -7.03 -1.04 -15.99
CA ARG A 312 -6.65 -1.83 -17.17
C ARG A 312 -5.15 -2.13 -17.11
N ASN A 313 -4.34 -1.10 -16.90
CA ASN A 313 -2.95 -1.19 -16.45
C ASN A 313 -2.79 -0.45 -15.11
N VAL A 314 -1.78 -0.85 -14.33
CA VAL A 314 -1.30 -0.09 -13.16
C VAL A 314 0.15 0.30 -13.40
N THR A 315 0.42 1.59 -13.58
CA THR A 315 1.76 2.11 -13.87
C THR A 315 2.17 3.11 -12.79
N LEU A 316 3.19 2.75 -12.04
CA LEU A 316 3.74 3.55 -10.95
C LEU A 316 5.17 3.94 -11.34
N THR A 317 5.33 5.21 -11.77
CA THR A 317 6.62 5.74 -12.25
C THR A 317 7.11 6.91 -11.40
N GLY A 318 8.30 6.74 -10.83
CA GLY A 318 8.82 7.59 -9.78
C GLY A 318 10.30 7.91 -9.91
N ASN A 319 10.68 9.09 -9.42
CA ASN A 319 12.08 9.42 -9.24
C ASN A 319 12.58 8.74 -7.98
N SER A 320 13.22 7.56 -8.15
CA SER A 320 14.11 6.87 -7.22
C SER A 320 14.07 7.37 -5.76
N GLY A 321 13.09 6.92 -4.97
CA GLY A 321 13.25 6.86 -3.51
C GLY A 321 12.25 7.58 -2.61
N ASN A 322 11.34 8.41 -3.11
CA ASN A 322 10.43 9.20 -2.26
C ASN A 322 8.93 8.87 -2.40
N ILE A 323 8.59 7.86 -3.21
CA ILE A 323 7.21 7.53 -3.54
C ILE A 323 6.80 6.26 -2.82
N ASN A 324 5.78 6.37 -1.97
CA ASN A 324 5.41 5.31 -1.04
C ASN A 324 3.95 4.88 -1.22
N ILE A 325 3.73 3.57 -1.24
CA ILE A 325 2.44 2.95 -0.97
C ILE A 325 2.54 2.23 0.37
N LYS A 326 1.75 2.65 1.35
CA LYS A 326 1.88 2.19 2.75
C LYS A 326 0.58 1.66 3.32
N ALA A 327 0.68 0.57 4.06
CA ALA A 327 -0.35 0.11 4.98
C ALA A 327 0.34 -0.34 6.27
N ASP A 328 0.94 0.63 6.97
CA ASP A 328 1.73 0.38 8.17
C ASP A 328 0.84 0.39 9.43
N GLY A 329 1.06 -0.57 10.32
CA GLY A 329 0.42 -0.61 11.63
C GLY A 329 0.80 0.60 12.48
N GLY A 330 -0.10 1.03 13.34
CA GLY A 330 0.15 2.13 14.25
C GLY A 330 1.19 1.79 15.31
N GLU A 331 1.99 2.76 15.74
CA GLU A 331 3.01 2.57 16.78
C GLU A 331 2.64 3.33 18.07
N SER A 332 2.84 2.69 19.23
CA SER A 332 2.73 3.32 20.54
C SER A 332 4.09 3.71 21.08
N THR A 333 4.29 5.01 21.29
CA THR A 333 5.55 5.55 21.83
C THR A 333 5.78 5.22 23.31
N VAL A 334 4.73 4.84 24.05
CA VAL A 334 4.80 4.58 25.50
C VAL A 334 4.88 3.10 25.83
N SER A 335 4.17 2.25 25.08
CA SER A 335 4.06 0.81 25.38
C SER A 335 4.91 -0.08 24.47
N GLY A 336 5.54 0.46 23.43
CA GLY A 336 6.25 -0.32 22.41
C GLY A 336 5.34 -1.23 21.59
N GLN A 337 4.01 -1.12 21.75
CA GLN A 337 3.07 -1.89 20.94
C GLN A 337 3.00 -1.38 19.51
N VAL A 338 2.84 -2.31 18.56
CA VAL A 338 2.64 -1.99 17.14
C VAL A 338 1.37 -2.71 16.65
N GLY A 339 0.54 -2.02 15.88
CA GLY A 339 -0.62 -2.62 15.23
C GLY A 339 -0.18 -3.55 14.10
N ASN A 340 -1.05 -4.45 13.66
CA ASN A 340 -0.74 -5.30 12.51
C ASN A 340 -0.67 -4.45 11.24
N ALA A 341 0.22 -4.81 10.32
CA ALA A 341 0.24 -4.20 9.00
C ALA A 341 -1.03 -4.58 8.21
N GLY A 342 -1.31 -3.78 7.18
CA GLY A 342 -2.48 -3.94 6.32
C GLY A 342 -2.15 -4.57 4.98
N THR A 343 -2.98 -4.28 4.00
CA THR A 343 -2.88 -4.87 2.66
C THR A 343 -2.65 -3.80 1.59
N VAL A 344 -1.72 -4.06 0.67
CA VAL A 344 -1.56 -3.32 -0.57
C VAL A 344 -1.86 -4.26 -1.74
N GLN A 345 -2.81 -3.87 -2.59
CA GLN A 345 -3.24 -4.61 -3.77
C GLN A 345 -3.09 -3.76 -5.04
N LEU A 346 -2.39 -4.29 -6.03
CA LEU A 346 -2.26 -3.71 -7.36
C LEU A 346 -2.85 -4.67 -8.38
N ASN A 347 -3.94 -4.30 -9.05
CA ASN A 347 -4.68 -5.17 -9.96
C ASN A 347 -4.76 -4.58 -11.37
N ALA A 348 -4.08 -5.21 -12.34
CA ALA A 348 -4.21 -4.91 -13.76
C ALA A 348 -5.16 -5.92 -14.44
N THR A 349 -6.40 -5.47 -14.66
CA THR A 349 -7.52 -6.30 -15.13
C THR A 349 -7.41 -6.78 -16.58
N ALA A 350 -6.64 -6.09 -17.43
CA ALA A 350 -6.49 -6.45 -18.84
C ALA A 350 -5.09 -6.14 -19.40
N GLY A 351 -4.12 -5.87 -18.53
CA GLY A 351 -2.83 -5.32 -18.92
C GLY A 351 -1.73 -5.59 -17.91
N ASN A 352 -0.78 -4.66 -17.82
CA ASN A 352 0.45 -4.85 -17.08
C ASN A 352 0.42 -4.10 -15.73
N VAL A 353 1.19 -4.61 -14.77
CA VAL A 353 1.66 -3.80 -13.64
C VAL A 353 3.11 -3.41 -13.88
N THR A 354 3.43 -2.12 -13.76
CA THR A 354 4.81 -1.60 -13.86
C THR A 354 5.16 -0.78 -12.63
N LEU A 355 6.21 -1.18 -11.92
CA LEU A 355 6.83 -0.45 -10.82
C LEU A 355 8.19 0.08 -11.26
N ASP A 356 8.37 1.39 -11.26
CA ASP A 356 9.62 2.06 -11.63
C ASP A 356 9.94 3.15 -10.61
N GLY A 357 10.88 2.90 -9.69
CA GLY A 357 11.23 3.84 -8.61
C GLY A 357 10.24 3.93 -7.43
N TYR A 358 9.41 2.91 -7.21
CA TYR A 358 8.38 2.90 -6.17
C TYR A 358 8.70 2.03 -4.95
N LYS A 359 8.27 2.48 -3.78
CA LYS A 359 8.36 1.74 -2.52
C LYS A 359 6.98 1.29 -2.07
N ILE A 360 6.80 -0.02 -1.89
CA ILE A 360 5.60 -0.59 -1.27
C ILE A 360 6.00 -1.12 0.10
N THR A 361 5.25 -0.76 1.14
CA THR A 361 5.63 -1.11 2.52
C THR A 361 4.39 -1.45 3.33
N THR A 362 4.45 -2.60 3.99
CA THR A 362 3.45 -3.05 4.95
C THR A 362 4.18 -3.51 6.22
N THR A 363 4.38 -2.59 7.15
CA THR A 363 5.12 -2.83 8.40
C THR A 363 4.21 -2.72 9.60
N GLY A 364 4.25 -3.69 10.51
CA GLY A 364 3.43 -3.70 11.72
C GLY A 364 3.84 -4.87 12.61
N ARG A 365 3.18 -5.11 13.74
CA ARG A 365 3.54 -6.26 14.61
C ARG A 365 3.63 -7.56 13.82
N HIS A 366 2.61 -7.86 13.01
CA HIS A 366 2.74 -8.83 11.92
C HIS A 366 2.89 -8.06 10.61
N GLY A 367 3.77 -8.55 9.73
CA GLY A 367 3.92 -8.03 8.36
C GLY A 367 2.65 -8.22 7.55
N GLY A 368 2.42 -7.31 6.61
CA GLY A 368 1.15 -7.23 5.91
C GLY A 368 1.11 -8.09 4.65
N THR A 369 0.19 -7.76 3.75
CA THR A 369 0.11 -8.41 2.44
C THR A 369 0.41 -7.40 1.35
N VAL A 370 1.33 -7.72 0.45
CA VAL A 370 1.52 -7.05 -0.83
C VAL A 370 1.12 -8.03 -1.91
N ASP A 371 0.06 -7.71 -2.66
CA ASP A 371 -0.46 -8.55 -3.72
C ASP A 371 -0.50 -7.77 -5.04
N ILE A 372 0.19 -8.29 -6.06
CA ILE A 372 0.35 -7.65 -7.35
C ILE A 372 -0.13 -8.62 -8.42
N ASN A 373 -1.31 -8.34 -8.97
CA ASN A 373 -1.97 -9.17 -9.95
C ASN A 373 -2.01 -8.47 -11.31
N ALA A 374 -1.57 -9.15 -12.37
CA ALA A 374 -1.65 -8.67 -13.73
C ALA A 374 -2.12 -9.78 -14.67
N THR A 375 -3.10 -9.51 -15.52
CA THR A 375 -3.43 -10.44 -16.62
C THR A 375 -2.36 -10.47 -17.72
N GLY A 376 -1.57 -9.40 -17.83
CA GLY A 376 -0.39 -9.29 -18.69
C GLY A 376 0.91 -9.56 -17.94
N ASN A 377 1.84 -8.61 -18.00
CA ASN A 377 3.16 -8.72 -17.37
C ASN A 377 3.24 -7.93 -16.05
N ILE A 378 4.11 -8.36 -15.16
CA ILE A 378 4.58 -7.56 -14.01
C ILE A 378 6.04 -7.17 -14.25
N THR A 379 6.32 -5.87 -14.26
CA THR A 379 7.69 -5.33 -14.38
C THR A 379 8.07 -4.56 -13.13
N VAL A 380 9.17 -4.92 -12.48
CA VAL A 380 9.73 -4.21 -11.32
C VAL A 380 11.13 -3.71 -11.67
N LYS A 381 11.34 -2.40 -11.68
CA LYS A 381 12.60 -1.74 -12.08
C LYS A 381 12.85 -0.44 -11.33
N GLY A 382 13.97 0.23 -11.62
CA GLY A 382 14.26 1.59 -11.15
C GLY A 382 14.49 1.76 -9.66
N ASN A 383 15.04 0.76 -8.97
CA ASN A 383 15.13 0.68 -7.50
C ASN A 383 13.77 0.55 -6.80
N SER A 384 12.75 0.02 -7.48
CA SER A 384 11.51 -0.32 -6.80
C SER A 384 11.72 -1.47 -5.81
N TYR A 385 11.03 -1.43 -4.68
CA TYR A 385 10.99 -2.57 -3.76
C TYR A 385 9.64 -2.69 -3.04
N ALA A 386 9.32 -3.91 -2.61
CA ALA A 386 8.17 -4.20 -1.76
C ALA A 386 8.63 -4.86 -0.45
N THR A 387 8.12 -4.38 0.68
CA THR A 387 8.39 -4.97 1.99
C THR A 387 7.10 -5.32 2.73
N ALA A 388 7.10 -6.50 3.34
CA ALA A 388 6.03 -7.00 4.19
C ALA A 388 6.64 -7.50 5.50
N ASN A 389 6.97 -6.57 6.39
CA ASN A 389 7.85 -6.84 7.53
C ASN A 389 7.10 -6.76 8.85
N ALA A 390 7.47 -7.64 9.77
CA ALA A 390 7.18 -7.40 11.17
C ALA A 390 8.00 -6.21 11.70
N SER A 391 7.41 -5.42 12.60
CA SER A 391 8.06 -4.29 13.26
C SER A 391 9.04 -4.79 14.32
N ASN A 392 10.19 -4.15 14.39
CA ASN A 392 11.29 -4.42 15.32
C ASN A 392 10.97 -4.18 16.81
N SER A 393 9.76 -3.73 17.15
CA SER A 393 9.37 -3.44 18.54
C SER A 393 8.65 -4.61 19.22
N GLN A 394 8.22 -5.65 18.49
CA GLN A 394 7.46 -6.79 19.04
C GLN A 394 7.71 -8.10 18.31
N VAL A 395 7.33 -9.21 18.96
CA VAL A 395 7.29 -10.55 18.36
C VAL A 395 6.30 -10.57 17.19
N GLY A 396 6.82 -10.81 15.98
CA GLY A 396 6.07 -10.65 14.76
C GLY A 396 6.46 -11.60 13.63
N ASN A 397 5.47 -12.03 12.85
CA ASN A 397 5.70 -12.84 11.66
C ASN A 397 5.86 -11.91 10.45
N GLY A 398 6.78 -12.24 9.54
CA GLY A 398 6.87 -11.61 8.24
C GLY A 398 5.57 -11.77 7.46
N GLY A 399 5.31 -10.84 6.57
CA GLY A 399 4.10 -10.79 5.77
C GLY A 399 4.16 -11.64 4.50
N THR A 400 3.24 -11.39 3.59
CA THR A 400 3.18 -12.09 2.30
C THR A 400 3.39 -11.10 1.15
N ILE A 401 4.25 -11.46 0.20
CA ILE A 401 4.40 -10.76 -1.08
C ILE A 401 4.04 -11.75 -2.20
N THR A 402 3.02 -11.44 -2.99
CA THR A 402 2.63 -12.24 -4.15
C THR A 402 2.66 -11.39 -5.41
N LEU A 403 3.32 -11.89 -6.45
CA LEU A 403 3.23 -11.37 -7.81
C LEU A 403 2.62 -12.47 -8.68
N ASP A 404 1.43 -12.24 -9.23
CA ASP A 404 0.74 -13.16 -10.13
C ASP A 404 0.53 -12.53 -11.51
N ALA A 405 1.23 -13.04 -12.52
CA ALA A 405 1.23 -12.54 -13.88
C ALA A 405 0.66 -13.57 -14.86
N GLY A 406 -0.33 -13.13 -15.65
CA GLY A 406 -0.88 -13.91 -16.76
C GLY A 406 0.09 -14.12 -17.92
N ASN A 407 1.27 -13.47 -17.93
CA ASN A 407 2.35 -13.71 -18.89
C ASN A 407 3.74 -13.77 -18.21
N ASN A 408 4.47 -12.65 -18.11
CA ASN A 408 5.83 -12.62 -17.57
C ASN A 408 5.95 -11.79 -16.28
N ILE A 409 6.86 -12.22 -15.39
CA ILE A 409 7.41 -11.39 -14.31
C ILE A 409 8.85 -11.02 -14.67
N SER A 410 9.17 -9.74 -14.69
CA SER A 410 10.52 -9.22 -14.92
C SER A 410 10.94 -8.32 -13.75
N ILE A 411 11.97 -8.73 -13.01
CA ILE A 411 12.54 -7.95 -11.91
C ILE A 411 13.96 -7.54 -12.28
N THR A 412 14.21 -6.23 -12.33
CA THR A 412 15.53 -5.65 -12.52
C THR A 412 15.96 -4.93 -11.25
N ALA A 413 16.79 -5.60 -10.45
CA ALA A 413 17.36 -5.03 -9.25
C ALA A 413 18.48 -4.03 -9.61
N HIS A 414 18.37 -2.81 -9.09
CA HIS A 414 19.40 -1.77 -9.17
C HIS A 414 20.01 -1.51 -7.79
N ASN A 415 21.27 -1.06 -7.79
CA ASN A 415 22.15 -0.76 -6.66
C ASN A 415 21.48 -0.61 -5.27
N SER A 416 22.06 -1.33 -4.31
CA SER A 416 22.01 -1.09 -2.86
C SER A 416 20.83 -1.64 -2.05
N TYR A 417 19.75 -2.12 -2.66
CA TYR A 417 18.57 -2.59 -1.92
C TYR A 417 18.06 -3.96 -2.39
N GLU A 418 17.53 -4.74 -1.45
CA GLU A 418 16.75 -5.94 -1.73
C GLU A 418 15.40 -5.53 -2.35
N THR A 419 14.90 -6.29 -3.33
CA THR A 419 13.73 -5.88 -4.12
C THR A 419 12.42 -6.34 -3.49
N LEU A 420 12.33 -7.58 -3.04
CA LEU A 420 11.16 -8.10 -2.32
C LEU A 420 11.62 -8.65 -0.98
N ILE A 421 11.06 -8.14 0.12
CA ILE A 421 11.47 -8.48 1.49
C ILE A 421 10.25 -8.85 2.33
N ALA A 422 10.23 -10.05 2.90
CA ALA A 422 9.21 -10.52 3.81
C ALA A 422 9.86 -11.02 5.10
N ASP A 423 10.25 -10.08 5.97
CA ASP A 423 11.06 -10.37 7.16
C ASP A 423 10.22 -10.39 8.45
N GLY A 424 10.38 -11.46 9.22
CA GLY A 424 10.02 -11.53 10.62
C GLY A 424 11.08 -10.83 11.48
N THR A 425 10.65 -10.09 12.49
CA THR A 425 11.55 -9.38 13.39
C THR A 425 11.17 -9.61 14.84
N GLN A 426 12.13 -9.31 15.71
CA GLN A 426 12.00 -9.31 17.17
C GLN A 426 12.73 -8.06 17.69
N ASP A 427 12.20 -7.46 18.75
CA ASP A 427 12.96 -6.50 19.55
C ASP A 427 14.12 -7.25 20.24
N PRO A 428 15.38 -6.84 20.05
CA PRO A 428 16.53 -7.48 20.71
C PRO A 428 16.43 -7.47 22.25
N ASN A 429 15.53 -6.68 22.85
CA ASN A 429 15.34 -6.58 24.29
C ASN A 429 14.20 -7.45 24.85
N VAL A 430 13.41 -8.13 24.01
CA VAL A 430 12.31 -9.00 24.46
C VAL A 430 12.79 -10.46 24.49
N LEU A 431 12.91 -11.01 25.70
CA LEU A 431 13.47 -12.35 25.96
C LEU A 431 12.52 -13.52 25.64
N THR A 432 11.29 -13.25 25.20
CA THR A 432 10.26 -14.29 24.98
C THR A 432 9.50 -14.07 23.66
N GLY A 433 9.69 -14.98 22.70
CA GLY A 433 8.87 -15.12 21.49
C GLY A 433 9.69 -15.24 20.20
N GLN A 434 9.11 -15.89 19.19
CA GLN A 434 9.74 -16.19 17.90
C GLN A 434 9.03 -15.41 16.78
N GLY A 435 9.80 -14.74 15.92
CA GLY A 435 9.25 -14.10 14.73
C GLY A 435 9.56 -14.94 13.49
N ASN A 436 8.53 -15.47 12.84
CA ASN A 436 8.68 -16.34 11.68
C ASN A 436 8.87 -15.51 10.40
N GLY A 437 9.62 -16.02 9.44
CA GLY A 437 9.81 -15.38 8.15
C GLY A 437 8.51 -15.34 7.34
N GLY A 438 8.41 -14.35 6.45
CA GLY A 438 7.26 -14.20 5.59
C GLY A 438 7.29 -15.10 4.35
N THR A 439 6.33 -14.93 3.46
CA THR A 439 6.25 -15.68 2.20
C THR A 439 6.41 -14.75 1.01
N ILE A 440 7.21 -15.14 0.02
CA ILE A 440 7.29 -14.51 -1.30
C ILE A 440 6.89 -15.54 -2.36
N ALA A 441 5.86 -15.23 -3.15
CA ALA A 441 5.41 -16.07 -4.25
C ALA A 441 5.43 -15.29 -5.57
N LEU A 442 6.11 -15.84 -6.58
CA LEU A 442 6.11 -15.32 -7.95
C LEU A 442 5.48 -16.36 -8.87
N ASN A 443 4.34 -16.03 -9.48
CA ASN A 443 3.62 -16.91 -10.40
C ASN A 443 3.52 -16.23 -11.75
N ALA A 444 4.03 -16.86 -12.81
CA ALA A 444 3.95 -16.36 -14.17
C ALA A 444 3.58 -17.48 -15.11
N THR A 445 2.59 -17.30 -15.99
CA THR A 445 2.23 -18.38 -16.93
C THR A 445 3.35 -18.69 -17.93
N ASN A 446 4.19 -17.71 -18.28
CA ASN A 446 5.25 -17.85 -19.27
C ASN A 446 6.65 -17.80 -18.64
N ALA A 447 7.12 -16.63 -18.21
CA ALA A 447 8.50 -16.52 -17.72
C ALA A 447 8.65 -15.68 -16.46
N ILE A 448 9.57 -16.09 -15.58
CA ILE A 448 10.11 -15.29 -14.48
C ILE A 448 11.56 -14.98 -14.80
N GLY A 449 11.86 -13.70 -15.04
CA GLY A 449 13.20 -13.19 -15.27
C GLY A 449 13.64 -12.29 -14.12
N ILE A 450 14.71 -12.67 -13.43
CA ILE A 450 15.33 -11.86 -12.38
C ILE A 450 16.73 -11.46 -12.85
N THR A 451 16.91 -10.17 -13.07
CA THR A 451 18.19 -9.59 -13.47
C THR A 451 18.70 -8.66 -12.39
N SER A 452 19.97 -8.82 -12.01
CA SER A 452 20.64 -7.90 -11.10
C SER A 452 21.78 -7.20 -11.84
N THR A 453 21.79 -5.86 -11.79
CA THR A 453 22.86 -5.01 -12.31
C THR A 453 23.53 -4.28 -11.15
N ALA A 454 24.69 -4.79 -10.73
CA ALA A 454 25.45 -4.22 -9.62
C ALA A 454 26.60 -3.33 -10.11
N VAL A 455 26.63 -2.08 -9.68
CA VAL A 455 27.63 -1.08 -10.12
C VAL A 455 28.68 -0.78 -9.03
N SER A 456 28.54 -1.27 -7.78
CA SER A 456 29.54 -1.01 -6.73
C SER A 456 29.86 -2.20 -5.82
N SER A 457 31.13 -2.27 -5.42
CA SER A 457 31.66 -3.24 -4.47
C SER A 457 31.27 -2.86 -3.04
N GLY A 458 30.42 -3.66 -2.39
CA GLY A 458 30.24 -3.57 -0.93
C GLY A 458 28.85 -3.83 -0.39
N ILE A 459 27.80 -3.89 -1.22
CA ILE A 459 26.42 -4.00 -0.73
C ILE A 459 25.87 -5.41 -0.97
N LYS A 460 25.47 -6.06 0.13
CA LYS A 460 24.78 -7.34 0.14
C LYS A 460 23.36 -7.10 -0.37
N THR A 461 22.97 -7.69 -1.49
CA THR A 461 21.58 -7.67 -1.92
C THR A 461 21.19 -9.07 -2.32
N ALA A 462 20.19 -9.62 -1.63
CA ALA A 462 19.33 -10.64 -2.18
C ALA A 462 18.21 -9.94 -2.93
N VAL A 463 17.76 -10.47 -4.07
CA VAL A 463 16.59 -9.88 -4.77
C VAL A 463 15.32 -10.24 -4.02
N LEU A 464 15.23 -11.48 -3.57
CA LEU A 464 14.13 -12.04 -2.78
C LEU A 464 14.66 -12.44 -1.41
N THR A 465 14.07 -11.88 -0.35
CA THR A 465 14.46 -12.12 1.03
C THR A 465 13.25 -12.50 1.88
N ALA A 466 13.26 -13.69 2.47
CA ALA A 466 12.22 -14.13 3.38
C ALA A 466 12.87 -14.72 4.64
N ARG A 467 13.02 -13.90 5.70
CA ARG A 467 13.84 -14.28 6.87
C ARG A 467 13.05 -14.28 8.16
N GLY A 468 13.33 -15.26 9.01
CA GLY A 468 12.95 -15.27 10.42
C GLY A 468 13.82 -14.32 11.25
N SER A 469 13.40 -14.10 12.49
CA SER A 469 13.99 -13.10 13.39
C SER A 469 15.47 -13.32 13.72
N ASN A 470 16.30 -12.26 13.81
CA ASN A 470 17.72 -12.38 14.16
C ASN A 470 17.99 -12.52 15.69
N SER A 471 17.07 -13.10 16.46
CA SER A 471 17.05 -13.04 17.94
C SER A 471 17.54 -14.32 18.64
N GLN A 472 17.73 -14.24 19.97
CA GLN A 472 18.24 -15.30 20.85
C GLN A 472 17.42 -16.60 20.82
N THR A 473 16.13 -16.51 20.48
CA THR A 473 15.29 -17.67 20.13
C THR A 473 15.08 -17.71 18.60
N PRO A 474 15.44 -18.79 17.91
CA PRO A 474 15.27 -18.88 16.47
C PRO A 474 13.78 -18.99 16.13
N GLY A 475 13.33 -18.20 15.15
CA GLY A 475 12.03 -18.35 14.52
C GLY A 475 12.18 -19.00 13.15
N ASP A 476 11.08 -19.54 12.63
CA ASP A 476 11.07 -20.27 11.37
C ASP A 476 11.50 -19.38 10.21
N GLY A 477 12.24 -19.94 9.25
CA GLY A 477 12.57 -19.22 8.03
C GLY A 477 11.34 -18.96 7.16
N GLY A 478 11.44 -17.98 6.27
CA GLY A 478 10.36 -17.68 5.34
C GLY A 478 10.26 -18.69 4.20
N ASN A 479 9.31 -18.48 3.29
CA ASN A 479 9.16 -19.32 2.09
C ASN A 479 9.30 -18.46 0.84
N VAL A 480 10.08 -18.94 -0.14
CA VAL A 480 10.16 -18.33 -1.48
C VAL A 480 9.71 -19.36 -2.51
N THR A 481 8.63 -19.08 -3.22
CA THR A 481 8.07 -19.95 -4.27
C THR A 481 8.08 -19.23 -5.61
N LEU A 482 8.64 -19.86 -6.64
CA LEU A 482 8.58 -19.38 -8.02
C LEU A 482 7.95 -20.44 -8.90
N THR A 483 6.91 -20.07 -9.65
CA THR A 483 6.21 -20.95 -10.58
C THR A 483 6.11 -20.27 -11.94
N GLY A 484 6.69 -20.87 -12.98
CA GLY A 484 6.44 -20.44 -14.35
C GLY A 484 6.91 -21.43 -15.41
N ASN A 485 6.68 -21.15 -16.70
CA ASN A 485 7.21 -22.05 -17.73
C ASN A 485 8.73 -21.97 -17.76
N SER A 486 9.27 -20.76 -17.87
CA SER A 486 10.71 -20.50 -17.81
C SER A 486 11.10 -19.69 -16.59
N ILE A 487 12.17 -20.07 -15.90
CA ILE A 487 12.74 -19.30 -14.78
C ILE A 487 14.19 -19.01 -15.09
N ALA A 488 14.55 -17.72 -15.14
CA ALA A 488 15.88 -17.26 -15.46
C ALA A 488 16.39 -16.27 -14.40
N PHE A 489 17.59 -16.56 -13.88
CA PHE A 489 18.34 -15.63 -13.05
C PHE A 489 19.63 -15.24 -13.76
N ASN A 490 19.84 -13.93 -13.95
CA ASN A 490 21.01 -13.40 -14.64
C ASN A 490 21.66 -12.29 -13.80
N GLU A 491 22.89 -12.51 -13.33
CA GLU A 491 23.69 -11.45 -12.72
C GLU A 491 24.69 -10.90 -13.75
N THR A 492 24.60 -9.59 -14.01
CA THR A 492 25.62 -8.89 -14.81
C THR A 492 26.63 -8.27 -13.85
N VAL A 493 27.77 -8.95 -13.66
CA VAL A 493 28.81 -8.52 -12.70
C VAL A 493 29.95 -7.78 -13.40
N THR A 494 30.25 -6.56 -12.95
CA THR A 494 31.43 -5.78 -13.37
C THR A 494 32.63 -5.86 -12.40
N THR A 495 32.51 -6.44 -11.19
CA THR A 495 33.61 -6.50 -10.19
C THR A 495 33.66 -7.78 -9.33
N ASN A 496 34.86 -8.23 -8.97
CA ASN A 496 35.20 -9.61 -8.51
C ASN A 496 34.99 -9.97 -7.02
N ASN A 497 34.31 -9.16 -6.18
CA ASN A 497 34.14 -9.48 -4.76
C ASN A 497 32.69 -9.94 -4.46
N PHE A 498 32.51 -11.24 -4.17
CA PHE A 498 31.20 -11.92 -4.07
C PHE A 498 30.75 -12.22 -2.63
N LYS A 499 29.60 -11.67 -2.24
CA LYS A 499 28.70 -12.12 -1.15
C LYS A 499 27.23 -11.86 -1.55
N ARG A 500 26.82 -12.29 -2.74
CA ARG A 500 25.56 -11.88 -3.39
C ARG A 500 24.66 -13.08 -3.63
N GLY A 501 23.34 -12.90 -3.60
CA GLY A 501 22.39 -13.96 -3.93
C GLY A 501 21.12 -13.45 -4.58
N PHE A 502 20.35 -14.34 -5.20
CA PHE A 502 19.04 -14.02 -5.76
C PHE A 502 17.95 -14.30 -4.74
N ILE A 503 18.08 -15.40 -4.01
CA ILE A 503 17.12 -15.88 -3.02
C ILE A 503 17.87 -16.05 -1.70
N ASN A 504 17.33 -15.45 -0.65
CA ASN A 504 17.85 -15.55 0.70
C ASN A 504 16.71 -15.88 1.66
N VAL A 505 16.67 -17.14 2.07
CA VAL A 505 15.70 -17.68 2.99
C VAL A 505 16.44 -18.13 4.24
N ASN A 506 16.31 -17.41 5.34
CA ASN A 506 17.02 -17.77 6.57
C ASN A 506 16.08 -17.92 7.75
N GLY A 507 16.22 -19.04 8.48
CA GLY A 507 15.75 -19.15 9.85
C GLY A 507 16.54 -18.23 10.78
N GLY A 508 15.94 -17.87 11.91
CA GLY A 508 16.51 -16.93 12.85
C GLY A 508 17.87 -17.34 13.43
N ARG A 509 18.67 -16.37 13.90
CA ARG A 509 19.98 -16.62 14.55
C ARG A 509 19.85 -16.83 16.06
N GLY A 510 19.57 -18.05 16.50
CA GLY A 510 19.52 -18.38 17.92
C GLY A 510 20.89 -18.23 18.63
N TYR A 511 20.91 -17.61 19.81
CA TYR A 511 22.10 -17.51 20.68
C TYR A 511 22.09 -18.60 21.79
N THR A 512 20.95 -19.23 22.07
CA THR A 512 20.82 -20.17 23.19
C THR A 512 19.81 -21.30 22.88
N GLY A 513 20.31 -22.51 22.61
CA GLY A 513 19.63 -23.81 22.85
C GLY A 513 18.20 -24.02 22.39
N SER A 514 17.69 -23.23 21.43
CA SER A 514 16.32 -23.29 20.94
C SER A 514 16.32 -23.59 19.43
N ASN A 515 15.26 -24.26 18.99
CA ASN A 515 15.11 -24.85 17.66
C ASN A 515 14.24 -23.92 16.82
N GLY A 516 14.66 -23.59 15.60
CA GLY A 516 13.81 -22.92 14.62
C GLY A 516 14.04 -23.56 13.26
N ASP A 517 12.96 -23.70 12.51
CA ASP A 517 12.97 -24.43 11.26
C ASP A 517 13.61 -23.56 10.16
N GLY A 518 14.40 -24.17 9.29
CA GLY A 518 14.93 -23.52 8.11
C GLY A 518 13.80 -23.20 7.13
N GLY A 519 13.87 -22.04 6.49
CA GLY A 519 12.87 -21.67 5.49
C GLY A 519 13.10 -22.40 4.16
N SER A 520 12.08 -22.46 3.32
CA SER A 520 12.15 -23.19 2.05
C SER A 520 12.25 -22.29 0.81
N ALA A 521 12.99 -22.77 -0.19
CA ALA A 521 13.02 -22.17 -1.53
C ALA A 521 12.58 -23.21 -2.57
N THR A 522 11.41 -23.00 -3.17
CA THR A 522 10.82 -23.90 -4.17
C THR A 522 10.70 -23.20 -5.51
N LEU A 523 11.37 -23.73 -6.54
CA LEU A 523 11.31 -23.23 -7.91
C LEU A 523 10.76 -24.34 -8.81
N THR A 524 9.66 -24.05 -9.50
CA THR A 524 9.00 -24.98 -10.42
C THR A 524 8.93 -24.39 -11.82
N SER A 525 9.59 -25.04 -12.76
CA SER A 525 9.58 -24.70 -14.18
C SER A 525 8.91 -25.79 -15.02
N SER A 526 8.05 -25.41 -15.97
CA SER A 526 7.45 -26.39 -16.93
C SER A 526 8.29 -26.60 -18.19
N THR A 527 9.25 -25.72 -18.50
CA THR A 527 10.10 -25.83 -19.69
C THR A 527 11.58 -25.72 -19.37
N THR A 528 12.07 -24.58 -18.90
CA THR A 528 13.50 -24.35 -18.67
C THR A 528 13.78 -23.57 -17.41
N MET A 529 14.74 -24.05 -16.61
CA MET A 529 15.28 -23.31 -15.48
C MET A 529 16.76 -23.03 -15.72
N THR A 530 17.15 -21.75 -15.72
CA THR A 530 18.53 -21.30 -15.91
C THR A 530 18.94 -20.40 -14.75
N ILE A 531 19.96 -20.80 -14.00
CA ILE A 531 20.58 -19.95 -12.96
C ILE A 531 22.01 -19.66 -13.40
N ASN A 532 22.28 -18.39 -13.74
CA ASN A 532 23.59 -17.94 -14.18
C ASN A 532 24.17 -16.95 -13.16
N ARG A 533 25.29 -17.31 -12.53
CA ARG A 533 26.00 -16.50 -11.51
C ARG A 533 25.14 -16.16 -10.29
N GLY A 534 24.28 -17.07 -9.85
CA GLY A 534 23.36 -16.85 -8.74
C GLY A 534 23.75 -17.50 -7.43
N LYS A 535 23.31 -16.93 -6.31
CA LYS A 535 23.26 -17.65 -5.03
C LYS A 535 21.82 -17.87 -4.56
N ILE A 536 21.49 -19.12 -4.24
CA ILE A 536 20.28 -19.47 -3.47
C ILE A 536 20.77 -19.95 -2.11
N ASP A 537 20.36 -19.25 -1.06
CA ASP A 537 20.67 -19.58 0.34
C ASP A 537 19.38 -19.92 1.06
N ALA A 538 19.25 -21.17 1.52
CA ALA A 538 18.22 -21.62 2.44
C ALA A 538 18.92 -22.14 3.69
N SER A 539 19.06 -21.30 4.72
CA SER A 539 19.82 -21.69 5.92
C SER A 539 19.00 -21.64 7.19
N ALA A 540 19.14 -22.67 8.03
CA ALA A 540 18.84 -22.53 9.46
C ALA A 540 19.99 -21.72 10.08
N GLY A 541 19.69 -20.51 10.56
CA GLY A 541 20.71 -19.47 10.78
C GLY A 541 21.73 -19.79 11.87
N ILE A 542 22.88 -20.38 11.54
CA ILE A 542 24.02 -20.47 12.48
C ILE A 542 25.35 -20.11 11.80
N ASN A 543 25.83 -18.90 12.07
CA ASN A 543 27.17 -18.45 11.71
C ASN A 543 27.88 -17.89 12.96
N GLN A 544 28.19 -18.75 13.93
CA GLN A 544 29.09 -18.43 15.04
C GLN A 544 30.27 -19.39 15.08
N SER A 545 31.43 -18.81 15.39
CA SER A 545 32.74 -19.45 15.57
C SER A 545 32.97 -19.78 17.06
N GLY A 546 32.00 -20.44 17.71
CA GLY A 546 32.06 -20.78 19.14
C GLY A 546 31.38 -22.12 19.42
N VAL A 547 32.00 -22.93 20.28
CA VAL A 547 31.53 -24.26 20.68
C VAL A 547 30.21 -24.12 21.45
N VAL A 548 29.09 -24.53 20.83
CA VAL A 548 27.77 -24.64 21.47
C VAL A 548 27.26 -26.05 21.22
N THR A 549 26.94 -26.79 22.28
CA THR A 549 26.79 -28.25 22.29
C THR A 549 25.34 -28.78 22.29
N ASN A 550 24.34 -27.98 21.91
CA ASN A 550 22.96 -28.47 21.75
C ASN A 550 22.08 -27.50 20.95
N LEU A 551 21.84 -27.78 19.67
CA LEU A 551 21.00 -26.98 18.76
C LEU A 551 20.25 -27.95 17.84
N ASN A 552 18.92 -28.15 17.94
CA ASN A 552 18.18 -29.12 17.11
C ASN A 552 17.21 -28.41 16.13
N GLY A 553 17.70 -27.68 15.13
CA GLY A 553 16.84 -27.03 14.12
C GLY A 553 16.69 -27.85 12.84
N ASP A 554 15.48 -27.93 12.29
CA ASP A 554 15.23 -28.50 10.96
C ASP A 554 15.85 -27.61 9.88
N ALA A 555 16.41 -28.20 8.83
CA ALA A 555 17.05 -27.42 7.78
C ALA A 555 16.06 -26.89 6.74
N GLY A 556 16.48 -25.84 6.03
CA GLY A 556 15.71 -25.30 4.91
C GLY A 556 15.85 -26.19 3.67
N ASP A 557 14.71 -26.53 3.05
CA ASP A 557 14.68 -27.29 1.81
C ASP A 557 14.87 -26.40 0.58
N ILE A 558 15.67 -26.88 -0.37
CA ILE A 558 15.79 -26.27 -1.71
C ILE A 558 15.28 -27.27 -2.74
N ASN A 559 14.14 -26.95 -3.35
CA ASN A 559 13.48 -27.79 -4.35
C ASN A 559 13.50 -27.09 -5.72
N LEU A 560 14.37 -27.54 -6.62
CA LEU A 560 14.43 -27.10 -8.01
C LEU A 560 13.84 -28.17 -8.91
N THR A 561 12.63 -27.96 -9.42
CA THR A 561 11.96 -28.89 -10.32
C THR A 561 11.74 -28.25 -11.68
N SER A 562 12.26 -28.86 -12.76
CA SER A 562 12.03 -28.46 -14.14
C SER A 562 11.40 -29.61 -14.92
N ALA A 563 10.37 -29.37 -15.72
CA ALA A 563 9.87 -30.41 -16.63
C ALA A 563 10.73 -30.53 -17.89
N GLY A 564 11.50 -29.50 -18.27
CA GLY A 564 12.54 -29.59 -19.29
C GLY A 564 13.94 -29.34 -18.71
N ALA A 565 14.79 -28.58 -19.39
CA ALA A 565 16.20 -28.45 -19.00
C ALA A 565 16.37 -27.71 -17.65
N LEU A 566 17.31 -28.19 -16.83
CA LEU A 566 17.79 -27.50 -15.63
C LEU A 566 19.28 -27.19 -15.82
N THR A 567 19.62 -25.93 -16.00
CA THR A 567 21.00 -25.47 -16.23
C THR A 567 21.44 -24.56 -15.08
N LEU A 568 22.44 -25.01 -14.34
CA LEU A 568 23.06 -24.26 -13.27
C LEU A 568 24.50 -23.92 -13.67
N THR A 569 24.79 -22.62 -13.88
CA THR A 569 26.09 -22.13 -14.36
C THR A 569 26.64 -21.01 -13.48
N ASN A 570 27.91 -21.11 -13.11
CA ASN A 570 28.62 -20.29 -12.13
C ASN A 570 27.82 -19.91 -10.85
N SER A 571 26.92 -20.77 -10.38
CA SER A 571 26.00 -20.50 -9.27
C SER A 571 26.40 -21.23 -8.00
N THR A 572 26.12 -20.65 -6.84
CA THR A 572 26.32 -21.25 -5.52
C THR A 572 24.96 -21.57 -4.90
N ILE A 573 24.67 -22.84 -4.66
CA ILE A 573 23.45 -23.25 -3.96
C ILE A 573 23.86 -23.79 -2.60
N THR A 574 23.30 -23.22 -1.55
CA THR A 574 23.63 -23.56 -0.17
C THR A 574 22.33 -23.85 0.59
N ALA A 575 22.10 -25.12 0.89
CA ALA A 575 21.22 -25.53 1.98
C ALA A 575 22.13 -25.81 3.19
N ASN A 576 21.91 -25.12 4.30
CA ASN A 576 22.74 -25.28 5.49
C ASN A 576 21.89 -25.80 6.66
N ALA A 577 22.19 -27.04 7.07
CA ALA A 577 21.64 -27.70 8.25
C ALA A 577 22.72 -27.68 9.33
N ARG A 578 22.56 -26.80 10.33
CA ARG A 578 23.42 -26.76 11.53
C ARG A 578 22.59 -27.12 12.77
N GLY A 579 22.02 -28.32 12.77
CA GLY A 579 21.37 -28.95 13.92
C GLY A 579 22.24 -30.03 14.56
N ASN A 580 21.82 -30.57 15.70
CA ASN A 580 22.34 -31.69 16.48
C ASN A 580 21.18 -32.69 16.72
N GLY A 581 20.10 -32.56 15.94
CA GLY A 581 18.83 -33.23 16.16
C GLY A 581 18.04 -33.37 14.89
N GLY A 582 18.09 -34.57 14.32
CA GLY A 582 17.04 -35.21 13.48
C GLY A 582 16.68 -34.58 12.13
N GLY A 583 16.69 -33.26 11.99
CA GLY A 583 16.23 -32.52 10.83
C GLY A 583 17.25 -32.50 9.71
N GLY A 584 17.15 -33.46 8.79
CA GLY A 584 17.95 -33.49 7.58
C GLY A 584 17.46 -32.45 6.58
N GLY A 585 18.33 -31.52 6.15
CA GLY A 585 18.03 -30.65 5.01
C GLY A 585 18.07 -31.42 3.70
N SER A 586 17.12 -31.14 2.81
CA SER A 586 17.12 -31.72 1.47
C SER A 586 17.42 -30.68 0.39
N MET A 587 18.29 -31.05 -0.55
CA MET A 587 18.41 -30.38 -1.84
C MET A 587 17.93 -31.32 -2.93
N LEU A 588 16.86 -30.96 -3.63
CA LEU A 588 16.33 -31.70 -4.76
C LEU A 588 16.54 -30.91 -6.05
N PHE A 589 17.30 -31.49 -6.98
CA PHE A 589 17.46 -31.03 -8.35
C PHE A 589 16.80 -32.03 -9.28
N LYS A 590 15.61 -31.72 -9.80
CA LYS A 590 14.84 -32.65 -10.62
C LYS A 590 14.55 -32.08 -12.01
N SER A 591 14.94 -32.82 -13.05
CA SER A 591 14.40 -32.67 -14.41
C SER A 591 13.52 -33.88 -14.77
N ASN A 592 12.26 -33.63 -15.15
CA ASN A 592 11.35 -34.72 -15.53
C ASN A 592 11.59 -35.21 -16.97
N ASN A 593 11.87 -34.33 -17.93
CA ASN A 593 11.96 -34.72 -19.34
C ASN A 593 13.23 -34.25 -20.07
N SER A 594 14.27 -33.80 -19.37
CA SER A 594 15.49 -33.31 -20.04
C SER A 594 16.74 -33.44 -19.17
N ASN A 595 17.81 -32.80 -19.61
CA ASN A 595 19.12 -32.87 -18.97
C ASN A 595 19.18 -31.96 -17.74
N VAL A 596 19.96 -32.41 -16.74
CA VAL A 596 20.44 -31.57 -15.64
C VAL A 596 21.90 -31.27 -15.90
N THR A 597 22.25 -29.99 -16.08
CA THR A 597 23.64 -29.55 -16.31
C THR A 597 24.13 -28.72 -15.13
N LEU A 598 25.20 -29.20 -14.50
CA LEU A 598 25.81 -28.61 -13.30
C LEU A 598 27.26 -28.21 -13.62
N THR A 599 27.56 -26.91 -13.71
CA THR A 599 28.94 -26.43 -13.93
C THR A 599 29.47 -25.62 -12.74
N ASN A 600 29.15 -26.05 -11.52
CA ASN A 600 29.19 -25.22 -10.31
C ASN A 600 29.83 -25.88 -9.10
N THR A 601 30.33 -25.04 -8.19
CA THR A 601 30.64 -25.43 -6.82
C THR A 601 29.35 -25.50 -5.99
N PHE A 602 29.01 -26.69 -5.53
CA PHE A 602 27.94 -26.93 -4.55
C PHE A 602 28.58 -27.03 -3.17
N ALA A 603 28.05 -26.33 -2.18
CA ALA A 603 28.51 -26.44 -0.80
C ALA A 603 27.33 -26.72 0.11
N GLY A 604 27.07 -28.00 0.37
CA GLY A 604 26.21 -28.45 1.46
C GLY A 604 27.08 -28.69 2.69
N MET A 605 26.96 -27.82 3.69
CA MET A 605 27.45 -28.14 5.03
C MET A 605 26.28 -28.74 5.80
N PHE A 606 26.42 -30.00 6.17
CA PHE A 606 25.38 -30.75 6.87
C PHE A 606 25.98 -31.23 8.19
N SER A 607 25.45 -30.81 9.34
CA SER A 607 25.98 -31.27 10.63
C SER A 607 25.39 -32.59 11.12
N ASP A 608 24.30 -33.10 10.50
CA ASP A 608 23.52 -34.22 11.04
C ASP A 608 23.29 -35.41 10.08
N ASN A 609 22.83 -36.53 10.66
CA ASN A 609 22.78 -37.90 10.12
C ASN A 609 21.86 -38.17 8.89
N THR A 610 21.17 -37.17 8.32
CA THR A 610 20.11 -37.40 7.30
C THR A 610 20.04 -36.37 6.17
N ALA A 611 21.11 -35.64 5.89
CA ALA A 611 21.11 -34.73 4.76
C ALA A 611 21.18 -35.46 3.41
N GLN A 612 20.32 -35.05 2.47
CA GLN A 612 20.22 -35.66 1.16
C GLN A 612 20.37 -34.61 0.04
N VAL A 613 21.27 -34.89 -0.91
CA VAL A 613 21.34 -34.18 -2.18
C VAL A 613 20.88 -35.14 -3.26
N THR A 614 19.68 -34.91 -3.79
CA THR A 614 19.10 -35.73 -4.86
C THR A 614 19.17 -34.97 -6.18
N VAL A 615 19.89 -35.53 -7.15
CA VAL A 615 19.89 -35.08 -8.54
C VAL A 615 19.17 -36.14 -9.38
N GLN A 616 18.06 -35.77 -10.01
CA GLN A 616 17.23 -36.67 -10.78
C GLN A 616 17.01 -36.13 -12.19
N ALA A 617 17.29 -36.95 -13.21
CA ALA A 617 16.89 -36.71 -14.59
C ALA A 617 16.07 -37.91 -15.07
N SER A 618 14.74 -37.76 -15.20
CA SER A 618 13.89 -38.95 -15.45
C SER A 618 14.01 -39.46 -16.89
N ASN A 619 14.23 -38.57 -17.87
CA ASN A 619 14.38 -38.92 -19.29
C ASN A 619 15.56 -38.19 -19.99
N GLY A 620 16.58 -37.73 -19.24
CA GLY A 620 17.72 -36.98 -19.79
C GLY A 620 19.05 -37.35 -19.15
N SER A 621 20.14 -36.69 -19.55
CA SER A 621 21.47 -36.90 -18.97
C SER A 621 21.72 -35.97 -17.79
N ILE A 622 22.50 -36.43 -16.83
CA ILE A 622 23.07 -35.58 -15.79
C ILE A 622 24.51 -35.28 -16.24
N THR A 623 24.86 -34.01 -16.41
CA THR A 623 26.20 -33.61 -16.84
C THR A 623 26.80 -32.68 -15.80
N GLN A 624 27.86 -33.12 -15.12
CA GLN A 624 28.67 -32.28 -14.24
C GLN A 624 30.00 -31.93 -14.92
N SER A 625 30.28 -30.63 -15.10
CA SER A 625 31.50 -30.16 -15.76
C SER A 625 32.08 -28.96 -15.01
N GLY A 626 33.23 -29.16 -14.34
CA GLY A 626 34.05 -28.06 -13.82
C GLY A 626 33.56 -27.41 -12.53
N GLY A 627 33.07 -28.19 -11.56
CA GLY A 627 32.68 -27.68 -10.24
C GLY A 627 32.77 -28.73 -9.13
N GLU A 628 33.10 -28.29 -7.91
CA GLU A 628 33.25 -29.17 -6.73
C GLU A 628 31.89 -29.43 -6.08
N LEU A 629 31.54 -30.69 -5.86
CA LEU A 629 30.42 -31.05 -4.97
C LEU A 629 30.98 -31.20 -3.55
N TYR A 630 30.89 -30.14 -2.76
CA TYR A 630 31.29 -30.13 -1.37
C TYR A 630 30.11 -30.53 -0.48
N ALA A 631 30.13 -31.77 0.01
CA ALA A 631 29.25 -32.27 1.04
C ALA A 631 30.08 -32.58 2.28
N ARG A 632 29.90 -31.83 3.37
CA ARG A 632 30.63 -32.07 4.63
C ARG A 632 29.67 -32.42 5.75
N GLY A 633 29.69 -33.69 6.16
CA GLY A 633 29.14 -34.17 7.43
C GLY A 633 30.04 -33.75 8.59
N VAL A 634 29.55 -32.94 9.53
CA VAL A 634 30.29 -32.56 10.75
C VAL A 634 29.68 -33.26 11.96
N GLY A 635 29.99 -34.55 12.13
CA GLY A 635 29.49 -35.31 13.28
C GLY A 635 30.21 -34.93 14.58
N THR A 636 29.50 -34.30 15.52
CA THR A 636 29.97 -34.08 16.90
C THR A 636 29.36 -35.12 17.85
N GLY A 637 29.70 -36.41 17.71
CA GLY A 637 29.12 -37.41 18.63
C GLY A 637 29.34 -38.91 18.38
N GLY A 638 30.26 -39.32 17.51
CA GLY A 638 30.54 -40.76 17.29
C GLY A 638 29.54 -41.51 16.41
N SER A 639 28.37 -40.94 16.10
CA SER A 639 27.57 -41.34 14.93
C SER A 639 28.02 -40.53 13.72
N GLY A 640 28.68 -41.16 12.76
CA GLY A 640 29.10 -40.50 11.52
C GLY A 640 27.87 -40.03 10.73
N GLY A 641 27.76 -38.71 10.53
CA GLY A 641 26.76 -38.13 9.64
C GLY A 641 27.08 -38.53 8.20
N ASN A 642 26.23 -39.37 7.60
CA ASN A 642 26.33 -39.73 6.19
C ASN A 642 25.61 -38.65 5.37
N VAL A 643 26.28 -38.13 4.34
CA VAL A 643 25.60 -37.35 3.30
C VAL A 643 25.35 -38.28 2.13
N ASP A 644 24.07 -38.53 1.83
CA ASP A 644 23.69 -39.35 0.69
C ASP A 644 23.51 -38.44 -0.53
N VAL A 645 24.42 -38.59 -1.51
CA VAL A 645 24.28 -37.98 -2.83
C VAL A 645 23.69 -39.01 -3.77
N ILE A 646 22.46 -38.76 -4.23
CA ILE A 646 21.73 -39.68 -5.09
C ILE A 646 21.65 -39.10 -6.49
N PHE A 647 22.31 -39.77 -7.44
CA PHE A 647 22.08 -39.52 -8.86
C PHE A 647 21.11 -40.58 -9.36
N SER A 648 19.94 -40.16 -9.85
CA SER A 648 18.97 -41.08 -10.44
C SER A 648 18.64 -40.71 -11.87
N ASN A 649 18.80 -41.68 -12.77
CA ASN A 649 18.41 -41.56 -14.17
C ASN A 649 17.55 -42.76 -14.55
N SER A 650 16.38 -42.51 -15.16
CA SER A 650 15.52 -43.53 -15.80
C SER A 650 15.25 -44.78 -14.94
N GLY A 651 15.10 -44.61 -13.61
CA GLY A 651 14.80 -45.69 -12.68
C GLY A 651 16.02 -46.42 -12.09
N THR A 652 17.24 -46.08 -12.50
CA THR A 652 18.48 -46.50 -11.84
C THR A 652 18.97 -45.40 -10.90
N ALA A 653 19.16 -45.73 -9.63
CA ALA A 653 19.70 -44.82 -8.62
C ALA A 653 21.10 -45.28 -8.22
N ASN A 654 22.10 -44.44 -8.48
CA ASN A 654 23.44 -44.62 -7.95
C ASN A 654 23.53 -43.83 -6.64
N LEU A 655 23.63 -44.55 -5.53
CA LEU A 655 23.86 -43.97 -4.21
C LEU A 655 25.36 -43.80 -3.99
N PHE A 656 25.81 -42.55 -3.88
CA PHE A 656 27.15 -42.22 -3.42
C PHE A 656 27.05 -41.75 -1.98
N ARG A 657 27.42 -42.63 -1.06
CA ARG A 657 27.51 -42.29 0.36
C ARG A 657 28.87 -41.66 0.63
N VAL A 658 28.88 -40.41 1.07
CA VAL A 658 30.10 -39.70 1.47
C VAL A 658 30.20 -39.76 2.99
N ASP A 659 31.19 -40.51 3.48
CA ASP A 659 31.47 -40.61 4.91
C ASP A 659 31.94 -39.25 5.47
N ALA A 660 31.55 -38.96 6.72
CA ALA A 660 31.94 -37.73 7.42
C ALA A 660 33.46 -37.47 7.35
N ASN A 661 33.84 -36.27 6.91
CA ASN A 661 35.22 -35.80 6.67
C ASN A 661 35.92 -36.22 5.36
N SER A 662 35.20 -36.80 4.39
CA SER A 662 35.75 -37.11 3.07
C SER A 662 35.54 -35.96 2.08
N TYR A 663 36.55 -35.65 1.26
CA TYR A 663 36.44 -34.72 0.13
C TYR A 663 36.23 -35.52 -1.15
N TYR A 664 35.19 -35.20 -1.93
CA TYR A 664 34.97 -35.82 -3.23
C TYR A 664 35.10 -34.76 -4.34
N THR A 665 36.20 -34.81 -5.08
CA THR A 665 36.38 -34.10 -6.34
C THR A 665 36.07 -35.06 -7.48
N ALA A 666 34.89 -34.93 -8.09
CA ALA A 666 34.56 -35.66 -9.30
C ALA A 666 35.22 -34.98 -10.51
N GLU A 667 36.38 -35.49 -10.95
CA GLU A 667 36.92 -35.15 -12.28
C GLU A 667 36.10 -35.92 -13.33
N THR A 668 34.97 -35.34 -13.75
CA THR A 668 34.07 -35.80 -14.83
C THR A 668 33.45 -37.20 -14.66
N ALA A 669 32.15 -37.24 -14.36
CA ALA A 669 31.29 -38.42 -14.52
C ALA A 669 30.19 -38.07 -15.55
N SER A 670 30.03 -38.93 -16.57
CA SER A 670 29.01 -38.81 -17.62
C SER A 670 27.79 -39.67 -17.34
#